data_AF-A0A7X9HTZ2-F1
#
_entry.id   AF-A0A7X9HTZ2-F1
#
_cell.length_a   1.000
_cell.length_b   1.000
_cell.length_c   1.000
_cell.angle_alpha   90.00
_cell.angle_beta   90.00
_cell.angle_gamma   90.00
#
_symmetry.space_group_name_H-M   'P 1'
#
loop_
_entity.id
_entity.type
_entity.pdbx_description
1 polymer ?
#
loop_
_entity_poly.entity_id
_entity_poly.type
_entity_poly.pdbx_seq_one_letter_code
_entity_poly.pdbx_strand_id
1 'polypeptide(L)'
;MKLEPENSFDCKIEDLFKGIHFRKFCEYCRTNGIVYLRQLESIDFVMFKSLMRASDEEKNIAKEYWKTLIDARKRTQEQEDYSAKKEGTCLKINKSEEQTYIAETNSEICYDNILEAHASDLEHLNFYNETKIASLIKRVEDFFSSNRSFVSMYSCDKPISWKGLTNSEIQIVNKYPNLFYKCSAKRFVLVKWIINEIDYLFKKTSLLALDINIIYSYLKKHFRILSFNREKLSKLLCTSGTLKYSEFKRIKEKYLGDYYRILGIENRRDFYSPKEKFVRTSKSSALTLEIKWFLNNIFEEELYDISSEFYDVFNNEIDIETYNRIIAAKEDLGKDTCVWYIKNIDGTIAIFNILHMYIKSNEEAKAYRNRLSQLISSVSFENYDARVSPLIMTVQIDNSSKDNMLLLCKKAKIVKVSELNRLLSLILTQKDCIQFIHFTKWLCQDIRKTLKDELNKLFKSDRDKTIIKGRASGMTLGEISKVLCLSRERIRQIENKFHNQFASYVARLKPHFVLNAFSENPAYIKIEEISNVYEELTEVFIYCLKECNCSNACWAEHLCGFVVGDMSWYEKLEQCLDKLPDMIEISEVDSLISDITELTKAPINIKSIILNKYKRSGKIYLRSKISYPQIYSTVMEKYYKDGIKLYDDFEAMRFRGYVKELFGEVSLPDNNRAIESVIARLTVLCDRGKYILPSRINIPMELLERIRDYINESDRSIIMFTELFERFKNELIENSNVTNRYFLQGVLKFYYPNDYYYTRDTLNKDNNSETSIRIAIEEFIKQERRAVSKEELKEEFVGISDAVLANAYLTNPNLILWDFGQFIHSSVLNISKDDYINIRSIIQQNIGDGFITSRKLFDIIYMTYNEFLIKNNIHNHNSLFGVLIYMFKNEFEFRRPYIAHKGSMLRSTGEIIKDYLNEYDRFKITELKDYCDEMQIKITNFDALLEELSDEYIRIDIDTCIRKNKLKLTQDLIEKIDEATSFFTGNNGYISLRKINDFFCYPDLGVEWNQFLLESIICEYSNKFKVIGFDYRDYRYVTGIVIDRKCGIHTYEEVLRHTLKIETEHMPFKSTDEIEEWLKEQELILKNIPKALFERGIINQNEYGVIYIE
;
A
#
# COMPACT_ATOMS: atom_id res chain seq x y z
N MET A 1 -0.34 -5.31 -13.69
CA MET A 1 -0.40 -6.38 -14.72
C MET A 1 -1.53 -7.33 -14.30
N LYS A 2 -2.49 -7.68 -15.18
CA LYS A 2 -3.49 -8.71 -14.82
C LYS A 2 -2.89 -10.09 -15.11
N LEU A 3 -2.99 -11.01 -14.16
CA LEU A 3 -2.73 -12.43 -14.39
C LEU A 3 -3.99 -13.04 -15.03
N GLU A 4 -3.81 -13.82 -16.09
CA GLU A 4 -4.91 -14.58 -16.71
C GLU A 4 -5.11 -15.92 -15.97
N PRO A 5 -6.34 -16.49 -15.92
CA PRO A 5 -6.64 -17.62 -15.03
C PRO A 5 -6.03 -18.99 -15.42
N GLU A 6 -5.25 -19.07 -16.50
CA GLU A 6 -4.81 -20.34 -17.11
C GLU A 6 -3.36 -20.77 -16.77
N ASN A 7 -2.69 -20.06 -15.85
CA ASN A 7 -1.34 -20.46 -15.39
C ASN A 7 -1.42 -21.63 -14.40
N SER A 8 -1.29 -22.87 -14.90
CA SER A 8 -1.20 -24.06 -14.05
C SER A 8 0.08 -24.05 -13.20
N PHE A 9 0.08 -24.83 -12.11
CA PHE A 9 1.18 -24.88 -11.14
C PHE A 9 2.53 -25.36 -11.71
N ASP A 10 2.52 -25.92 -12.93
CA ASP A 10 3.69 -26.44 -13.65
C ASP A 10 4.28 -25.43 -14.67
N CYS A 11 3.87 -24.15 -14.62
CA CYS A 11 4.56 -23.08 -15.32
C CYS A 11 6.03 -22.96 -14.87
N LYS A 12 6.96 -22.86 -15.82
CA LYS A 12 8.38 -22.63 -15.52
C LYS A 12 8.62 -21.19 -15.05
N ILE A 13 9.60 -21.01 -14.17
CA ILE A 13 9.98 -19.69 -13.63
C ILE A 13 10.46 -18.77 -14.75
N GLU A 14 11.28 -19.29 -15.66
CA GLU A 14 11.77 -18.57 -16.85
C GLU A 14 10.64 -18.11 -17.79
N ASP A 15 9.48 -18.78 -17.73
CA ASP A 15 8.31 -18.41 -18.52
C ASP A 15 7.45 -17.31 -17.87
N LEU A 16 7.58 -17.11 -16.55
CA LEU A 16 6.83 -16.11 -15.78
C LEU A 16 7.66 -14.83 -15.55
N PHE A 17 8.94 -14.98 -15.19
CA PHE A 17 9.87 -13.90 -14.85
C PHE A 17 10.61 -13.41 -16.11
N LYS A 18 9.85 -12.90 -17.09
CA LYS A 18 10.37 -12.48 -18.40
C LYS A 18 10.79 -11.01 -18.42
N GLY A 19 12.08 -10.74 -18.58
CA GLY A 19 12.63 -9.40 -18.77
C GLY A 19 14.10 -9.29 -18.38
N ILE A 20 14.77 -8.19 -18.74
CA ILE A 20 16.20 -7.98 -18.43
C ILE A 20 16.44 -7.96 -16.91
N HIS A 21 15.59 -7.23 -16.16
CA HIS A 21 15.68 -7.10 -14.69
C HIS A 21 15.53 -8.45 -13.94
N PHE A 22 14.84 -9.43 -14.54
CA PHE A 22 14.64 -10.75 -13.95
C PHE A 22 15.72 -11.77 -14.33
N ARG A 23 16.64 -11.44 -15.24
CA ARG A 23 17.61 -12.39 -15.80
C ARG A 23 18.46 -13.08 -14.72
N LYS A 24 18.99 -12.29 -13.78
CA LYS A 24 19.74 -12.78 -12.61
C LYS A 24 18.88 -13.66 -11.69
N PHE A 25 17.59 -13.36 -11.56
CA PHE A 25 16.67 -14.09 -10.68
C PHE A 25 16.32 -15.47 -11.25
N CYS A 26 16.03 -15.55 -12.56
CA CYS A 26 15.85 -16.82 -13.26
C CYS A 26 17.12 -17.69 -13.19
N GLU A 27 18.29 -17.06 -13.27
CA GLU A 27 19.59 -17.73 -13.13
C GLU A 27 19.86 -18.21 -11.70
N TYR A 28 19.53 -17.41 -10.68
CA TYR A 28 19.53 -17.85 -9.27
C TYR A 28 18.63 -19.07 -9.04
N CYS A 29 17.38 -19.01 -9.53
CA CYS A 29 16.44 -20.13 -9.41
C CYS A 29 17.02 -21.39 -10.05
N ARG A 30 17.54 -21.29 -11.28
CA ARG A 30 18.18 -22.40 -12.00
C ARG A 30 19.38 -22.99 -11.24
N THR A 31 20.26 -22.15 -10.69
CA THR A 31 21.43 -22.58 -9.91
C THR A 31 21.04 -23.25 -8.59
N ASN A 32 19.88 -22.92 -8.02
CA ASN A 32 19.34 -23.55 -6.81
C ASN A 32 18.32 -24.68 -7.11
N GLY A 33 18.26 -25.17 -8.35
CA GLY A 33 17.39 -26.29 -8.75
C GLY A 33 15.88 -25.96 -8.79
N ILE A 34 15.51 -24.70 -8.65
CA ILE A 34 14.12 -24.23 -8.69
C ILE A 34 13.74 -23.97 -10.16
N VAL A 35 12.79 -24.73 -10.69
CA VAL A 35 12.46 -24.73 -12.13
C VAL A 35 11.00 -24.32 -12.39
N TYR A 36 10.08 -24.70 -11.51
CA TYR A 36 8.62 -24.54 -11.65
C TYR A 36 8.01 -23.66 -10.56
N LEU A 37 6.91 -22.96 -10.88
CA LEU A 37 6.23 -22.04 -9.97
C LEU A 37 5.83 -22.70 -8.64
N ARG A 38 5.37 -23.96 -8.68
CA ARG A 38 5.04 -24.75 -7.47
C ARG A 38 6.18 -24.89 -6.47
N GLN A 39 7.44 -24.71 -6.88
CA GLN A 39 8.62 -24.82 -6.01
C GLN A 39 9.01 -23.49 -5.34
N LEU A 40 8.37 -22.36 -5.69
CA LEU A 40 8.68 -21.03 -5.17
C LEU A 40 7.90 -20.68 -3.88
N GLU A 41 7.78 -21.60 -2.93
CA GLU A 41 7.00 -21.37 -1.70
C GLU A 41 7.74 -20.52 -0.67
N SER A 42 9.06 -20.64 -0.60
CA SER A 42 9.95 -19.76 0.15
C SER A 42 11.19 -19.43 -0.69
N ILE A 43 11.65 -18.17 -0.62
CA ILE A 43 12.80 -17.69 -1.40
C ILE A 43 13.64 -16.76 -0.54
N ASP A 44 14.94 -17.05 -0.46
CA ASP A 44 15.90 -16.16 0.16
C ASP A 44 16.36 -15.06 -0.81
N PHE A 45 15.64 -13.93 -0.78
CA PHE A 45 16.00 -12.72 -1.51
C PHE A 45 17.27 -12.01 -0.98
N VAL A 46 17.84 -12.42 0.15
CA VAL A 46 19.18 -11.99 0.61
C VAL A 46 20.24 -12.83 -0.10
N MET A 47 20.10 -14.15 -0.11
CA MET A 47 21.01 -15.05 -0.83
C MET A 47 20.98 -14.84 -2.35
N PHE A 48 19.81 -14.52 -2.94
CA PHE A 48 19.72 -14.08 -4.34
C PHE A 48 20.66 -12.88 -4.61
N LYS A 49 20.60 -11.85 -3.75
CA LYS A 49 21.39 -10.63 -3.92
C LYS A 49 22.89 -10.90 -3.85
N SER A 50 23.32 -11.69 -2.87
CA SER A 50 24.75 -11.98 -2.65
C SER A 50 25.35 -12.88 -3.74
N LEU A 51 24.69 -13.99 -4.08
CA LEU A 51 25.19 -14.94 -5.09
C LEU A 51 25.22 -14.32 -6.50
N MET A 52 24.17 -13.62 -6.91
CA MET A 52 24.06 -13.09 -8.29
C MET A 52 24.62 -11.68 -8.46
N ARG A 53 25.09 -11.04 -7.37
CA ARG A 53 25.45 -9.60 -7.35
C ARG A 53 24.33 -8.75 -7.95
N ALA A 54 23.11 -8.96 -7.46
CA ALA A 54 21.94 -8.17 -7.86
C ALA A 54 21.94 -6.82 -7.13
N SER A 55 21.42 -5.77 -7.79
CA SER A 55 21.10 -4.52 -7.10
C SER A 55 19.90 -4.70 -6.17
N ASP A 56 19.69 -3.78 -5.23
CA ASP A 56 18.47 -3.80 -4.41
C ASP A 56 17.20 -3.56 -5.26
N GLU A 57 17.33 -2.88 -6.38
CA GLU A 57 16.26 -2.68 -7.36
C GLU A 57 15.90 -4.00 -8.07
N GLU A 58 16.88 -4.75 -8.60
CA GLU A 58 16.67 -6.09 -9.17
C GLU A 58 16.09 -7.06 -8.13
N LYS A 59 16.57 -7.00 -6.88
CA LYS A 59 16.04 -7.77 -5.74
C LYS A 59 14.58 -7.45 -5.46
N ASN A 60 14.22 -6.17 -5.36
CA ASN A 60 12.89 -5.74 -4.98
C ASN A 60 11.87 -6.02 -6.10
N ILE A 61 12.23 -5.76 -7.36
CA ILE A 61 11.40 -6.09 -8.53
C ILE A 61 11.12 -7.60 -8.59
N ALA A 62 12.11 -8.46 -8.35
CA ALA A 62 11.90 -9.90 -8.28
C ALA A 62 11.00 -10.32 -7.10
N LYS A 63 11.19 -9.71 -5.92
CA LYS A 63 10.41 -10.00 -4.71
C LYS A 63 8.94 -9.60 -4.83
N GLU A 64 8.65 -8.44 -5.41
CA GLU A 64 7.29 -7.93 -5.59
C GLU A 64 6.51 -8.77 -6.62
N TYR A 65 7.16 -9.14 -7.73
CA TYR A 65 6.56 -10.01 -8.75
C TYR A 65 6.31 -11.43 -8.22
N TRP A 66 7.25 -12.00 -7.45
CA TRP A 66 7.05 -13.27 -6.75
C TRP A 66 5.85 -13.20 -5.78
N LYS A 67 5.80 -12.18 -4.92
CA LYS A 67 4.70 -12.02 -3.96
C LYS A 67 3.35 -11.93 -4.68
N THR A 68 3.28 -11.20 -5.79
CA THR A 68 2.07 -11.10 -6.64
C THR A 68 1.61 -12.46 -7.17
N LEU A 69 2.52 -13.37 -7.51
CA LEU A 69 2.19 -14.73 -7.95
C LEU A 69 1.70 -15.62 -6.80
N ILE A 70 2.29 -15.52 -5.60
CA ILE A 70 1.84 -16.27 -4.41
C ILE A 70 0.48 -15.76 -3.90
N ASP A 71 0.27 -14.45 -3.87
CA ASP A 71 -1.01 -13.83 -3.52
C ASP A 71 -2.09 -14.09 -4.58
N ALA A 72 -1.73 -14.52 -5.80
CA ALA A 72 -2.67 -15.06 -6.78
C ALA A 72 -2.98 -16.54 -6.50
N ARG A 73 -1.95 -17.37 -6.28
CA ARG A 73 -2.08 -18.80 -5.95
C ARG A 73 -3.06 -19.05 -4.80
N LYS A 74 -2.96 -18.32 -3.70
CA LYS A 74 -3.88 -18.46 -2.54
C LYS A 74 -5.34 -18.24 -2.94
N ARG A 75 -5.63 -17.20 -3.72
CA ARG A 75 -7.00 -16.85 -4.15
C ARG A 75 -7.61 -17.86 -5.13
N THR A 76 -6.80 -18.51 -5.98
CA THR A 76 -7.31 -19.61 -6.82
C THR A 76 -7.69 -20.82 -5.96
N GLN A 77 -6.84 -21.18 -4.99
CA GLN A 77 -7.05 -22.34 -4.12
C GLN A 77 -8.28 -22.15 -3.20
N GLU A 78 -8.49 -20.93 -2.69
CA GLU A 78 -9.71 -20.51 -1.98
C GLU A 78 -10.99 -20.62 -2.84
N GLN A 79 -10.90 -20.39 -4.16
CA GLN A 79 -12.05 -20.50 -5.07
C GLN A 79 -12.41 -21.95 -5.42
N GLU A 80 -11.42 -22.84 -5.53
CA GLU A 80 -11.66 -24.27 -5.76
C GLU A 80 -12.38 -24.91 -4.56
N ASP A 81 -11.90 -24.66 -3.33
CA ASP A 81 -12.56 -25.08 -2.08
C ASP A 81 -13.99 -24.54 -1.92
N TYR A 82 -14.27 -23.34 -2.45
CA TYR A 82 -15.61 -22.74 -2.41
C TYR A 82 -16.57 -23.36 -3.44
N SER A 83 -16.03 -23.96 -4.52
CA SER A 83 -16.84 -24.68 -5.51
C SER A 83 -17.19 -26.10 -5.03
N ALA A 84 -16.22 -26.83 -4.48
CA ALA A 84 -16.41 -28.18 -3.94
C ALA A 84 -17.49 -28.26 -2.85
N LYS A 85 -17.66 -27.19 -2.06
CA LYS A 85 -18.69 -27.09 -1.01
C LYS A 85 -20.11 -26.82 -1.51
N LYS A 86 -20.34 -26.64 -2.82
CA LYS A 86 -21.63 -26.20 -3.37
C LYS A 86 -22.42 -27.23 -4.18
N GLU A 87 -21.83 -28.36 -4.54
CA GLU A 87 -22.53 -29.47 -5.21
C GLU A 87 -22.93 -30.62 -4.26
N GLY A 88 -22.39 -30.63 -3.03
CA GLY A 88 -22.61 -31.68 -2.02
C GLY A 88 -23.98 -31.72 -1.36
N THR A 89 -25.08 -31.38 -2.04
CA THR A 89 -26.42 -31.34 -1.42
C THR A 89 -27.59 -31.73 -2.35
N CYS A 90 -27.48 -32.85 -3.08
CA CYS A 90 -28.69 -33.49 -3.65
C CYS A 90 -28.61 -35.02 -3.88
N LEU A 91 -29.24 -35.75 -2.96
CA LEU A 91 -29.95 -37.04 -3.16
C LEU A 91 -29.21 -38.35 -3.54
N LYS A 92 -29.49 -39.37 -2.71
CA LYS A 92 -29.40 -40.85 -2.91
C LYS A 92 -27.98 -41.45 -2.82
N ILE A 93 -27.66 -42.43 -1.97
CA ILE A 93 -28.31 -43.65 -1.43
C ILE A 93 -27.99 -44.93 -2.24
N ASN A 94 -27.24 -45.82 -1.55
CA ASN A 94 -27.11 -47.28 -1.67
C ASN A 94 -26.18 -47.95 -2.72
N LYS A 95 -25.42 -48.90 -2.15
CA LYS A 95 -24.77 -50.11 -2.72
C LYS A 95 -23.53 -49.97 -3.61
N SER A 96 -22.63 -50.96 -3.68
CA SER A 96 -22.00 -51.89 -2.70
C SER A 96 -21.14 -52.91 -3.48
N GLU A 97 -20.12 -53.52 -2.84
CA GLU A 97 -19.24 -54.59 -3.39
C GLU A 97 -18.42 -54.20 -4.66
N GLU A 98 -17.23 -54.74 -4.98
CA GLU A 98 -16.24 -55.64 -4.36
C GLU A 98 -14.83 -55.23 -4.91
N GLN A 99 -13.73 -55.28 -4.16
CA GLN A 99 -12.68 -56.34 -4.11
C GLN A 99 -12.07 -56.74 -5.50
N THR A 100 -10.78 -57.05 -5.69
CA THR A 100 -9.74 -57.55 -4.74
C THR A 100 -8.27 -57.30 -5.21
N TYR A 101 -7.30 -57.57 -4.31
CA TYR A 101 -5.82 -57.63 -4.45
C TYR A 101 -5.28 -58.59 -5.56
N ILE A 102 -3.97 -58.76 -5.87
CA ILE A 102 -2.66 -58.49 -5.21
C ILE A 102 -1.58 -58.26 -6.34
N ALA A 103 -0.48 -57.49 -6.20
CA ALA A 103 0.87 -57.78 -5.64
C ALA A 103 1.60 -59.02 -6.26
N GLU A 104 2.92 -59.32 -6.15
CA GLU A 104 4.13 -58.85 -5.43
C GLU A 104 5.36 -59.57 -6.12
N THR A 105 6.67 -59.26 -6.09
CA THR A 105 7.59 -58.11 -5.79
C THR A 105 9.04 -58.48 -6.25
N ASN A 106 10.04 -57.60 -6.07
CA ASN A 106 11.52 -57.86 -6.02
C ASN A 106 12.29 -58.13 -7.34
N SER A 107 13.59 -57.78 -7.50
CA SER A 107 14.50 -56.85 -6.75
C SER A 107 15.85 -56.69 -7.50
N GLU A 108 16.50 -55.52 -7.43
CA GLU A 108 17.97 -55.24 -7.44
C GLU A 108 18.88 -55.85 -8.55
N ILE A 109 19.89 -55.19 -9.14
CA ILE A 109 20.85 -54.18 -8.62
C ILE A 109 21.46 -53.34 -9.78
N CYS A 110 22.16 -52.23 -9.49
CA CYS A 110 22.90 -51.39 -10.46
C CYS A 110 24.15 -52.11 -11.06
N TYR A 111 24.96 -51.62 -12.01
CA TYR A 111 25.18 -50.38 -12.77
C TYR A 111 25.90 -50.80 -14.09
N ASP A 112 25.94 -50.09 -15.21
CA ASP A 112 25.29 -48.85 -15.68
C ASP A 112 25.32 -48.86 -17.23
N ASN A 113 24.51 -48.02 -17.91
CA ASN A 113 24.96 -47.26 -19.09
C ASN A 113 23.96 -46.16 -19.50
N ILE A 114 24.51 -45.09 -20.07
CA ILE A 114 23.81 -43.89 -20.55
C ILE A 114 23.09 -44.15 -21.91
N LEU A 115 21.94 -43.49 -22.12
CA LEU A 115 21.08 -43.45 -23.34
C LEU A 115 20.17 -44.67 -23.62
N GLU A 116 18.94 -44.68 -23.07
CA GLU A 116 17.66 -44.86 -23.82
C GLU A 116 16.42 -44.84 -22.90
N ALA A 117 15.83 -43.65 -22.61
CA ALA A 117 14.71 -43.54 -21.67
C ALA A 117 13.73 -42.35 -21.92
N HIS A 118 13.43 -41.98 -23.17
CA HIS A 118 12.37 -40.99 -23.50
C HIS A 118 11.61 -41.36 -24.80
N ALA A 119 11.22 -42.63 -24.96
CA ALA A 119 10.60 -43.14 -26.17
C ALA A 119 9.05 -43.24 -26.12
N SER A 120 8.46 -43.50 -24.94
CA SER A 120 7.03 -43.85 -24.81
C SER A 120 6.07 -42.65 -24.80
N ASP A 121 6.37 -41.59 -24.04
CA ASP A 121 5.46 -40.44 -23.90
C ASP A 121 5.33 -39.60 -25.18
N LEU A 122 6.23 -39.77 -26.16
CA LEU A 122 6.14 -39.11 -27.45
C LEU A 122 5.01 -39.67 -28.33
N GLU A 123 4.57 -40.91 -28.14
CA GLU A 123 3.60 -41.54 -29.06
C GLU A 123 2.17 -41.04 -28.82
N HIS A 124 1.73 -40.97 -27.55
CA HIS A 124 0.45 -40.34 -27.21
C HIS A 124 0.43 -38.84 -27.56
N LEU A 125 1.56 -38.13 -27.42
CA LEU A 125 1.65 -36.72 -27.79
C LEU A 125 1.56 -36.50 -29.31
N ASN A 126 2.00 -37.45 -30.13
CA ASN A 126 1.85 -37.38 -31.59
C ASN A 126 0.39 -37.56 -32.03
N PHE A 127 -0.33 -38.56 -31.49
CA PHE A 127 -1.73 -38.84 -31.88
C PHE A 127 -2.68 -37.66 -31.58
N TYR A 128 -2.45 -36.96 -30.46
CA TYR A 128 -3.23 -35.78 -30.08
C TYR A 128 -2.88 -34.52 -30.92
N ASN A 129 -1.69 -34.49 -31.54
CA ASN A 129 -1.32 -33.45 -32.48
C ASN A 129 -1.90 -33.69 -33.89
N GLU A 130 -1.90 -34.91 -34.42
CA GLU A 130 -2.42 -35.20 -35.76
C GLU A 130 -3.90 -34.82 -35.93
N THR A 131 -4.72 -35.08 -34.91
CA THR A 131 -6.16 -34.74 -34.91
C THR A 131 -6.42 -33.23 -34.84
N LYS A 132 -5.68 -32.48 -34.02
CA LYS A 132 -5.72 -31.00 -34.00
C LYS A 132 -5.18 -30.39 -35.30
N ILE A 133 -4.12 -30.98 -35.86
CA ILE A 133 -3.57 -30.59 -37.17
C ILE A 133 -4.62 -30.76 -38.27
N ALA A 134 -5.33 -31.88 -38.31
CA ALA A 134 -6.34 -32.15 -39.33
C ALA A 134 -7.53 -31.16 -39.30
N SER A 135 -8.03 -30.80 -38.12
CA SER A 135 -9.12 -29.82 -37.99
C SER A 135 -8.66 -28.39 -38.31
N LEU A 136 -7.41 -28.04 -37.94
CA LEU A 136 -6.80 -26.74 -38.23
C LEU A 136 -6.49 -26.56 -39.73
N ILE A 137 -6.00 -27.61 -40.41
CA ILE A 137 -5.87 -27.68 -41.88
C ILE A 137 -7.22 -27.34 -42.54
N LYS A 138 -8.29 -28.03 -42.13
CA LYS A 138 -9.62 -27.85 -42.72
C LYS A 138 -10.18 -26.43 -42.51
N ARG A 139 -10.08 -25.87 -41.30
CA ARG A 139 -10.51 -24.48 -41.01
C ARG A 139 -9.76 -23.46 -41.88
N VAL A 140 -8.48 -23.70 -42.16
CA VAL A 140 -7.67 -22.83 -43.02
C VAL A 140 -8.02 -23.00 -44.50
N GLU A 141 -8.26 -24.23 -44.98
CA GLU A 141 -8.76 -24.48 -46.34
C GLU A 141 -10.13 -23.82 -46.57
N ASP A 142 -11.06 -23.96 -45.63
CA ASP A 142 -12.38 -23.33 -45.69
C ASP A 142 -12.26 -21.79 -45.70
N PHE A 143 -11.41 -21.21 -44.85
CA PHE A 143 -11.15 -19.76 -44.81
C PHE A 143 -10.60 -19.21 -46.13
N PHE A 144 -9.59 -19.85 -46.73
CA PHE A 144 -9.02 -19.40 -48.00
C PHE A 144 -9.95 -19.66 -49.19
N SER A 145 -10.75 -20.74 -49.15
CA SER A 145 -11.77 -21.05 -50.14
C SER A 145 -12.88 -19.99 -50.15
N SER A 146 -13.46 -19.67 -48.98
CA SER A 146 -14.51 -18.66 -48.84
C SER A 146 -14.05 -17.26 -49.25
N ASN A 147 -12.81 -16.88 -48.91
CA ASN A 147 -12.26 -15.56 -49.25
C ASN A 147 -11.59 -15.47 -50.63
N ARG A 148 -11.53 -16.58 -51.39
CA ARG A 148 -10.87 -16.70 -52.71
C ARG A 148 -9.41 -16.24 -52.75
N SER A 149 -8.70 -16.32 -51.62
CA SER A 149 -7.33 -15.81 -51.45
C SER A 149 -6.29 -16.94 -51.35
N PHE A 150 -5.01 -16.62 -51.57
CA PHE A 150 -3.91 -17.60 -51.48
C PHE A 150 -2.70 -17.00 -50.76
N VAL A 151 -1.88 -17.86 -50.16
CA VAL A 151 -0.63 -17.47 -49.48
C VAL A 151 0.52 -17.39 -50.49
N SER A 152 1.30 -16.31 -50.44
CA SER A 152 2.47 -16.09 -51.29
C SER A 152 3.69 -16.84 -50.77
N MET A 153 4.49 -17.40 -51.68
CA MET A 153 5.68 -18.19 -51.34
C MET A 153 6.80 -17.36 -50.69
N TYR A 154 6.74 -16.03 -50.83
CA TYR A 154 7.69 -15.08 -50.23
C TYR A 154 7.33 -14.67 -48.79
N SER A 155 6.37 -15.36 -48.15
CA SER A 155 5.89 -15.04 -46.81
C SER A 155 6.50 -15.89 -45.68
N CYS A 156 7.34 -16.88 -46.00
CA CYS A 156 7.82 -17.90 -45.06
C CYS A 156 8.65 -17.34 -43.89
N ASP A 157 9.37 -16.24 -44.10
CA ASP A 157 10.34 -15.70 -43.12
C ASP A 157 9.74 -14.63 -42.19
N LYS A 158 8.39 -14.56 -42.08
CA LYS A 158 7.68 -13.62 -41.20
C LYS A 158 6.52 -14.32 -40.48
N PRO A 159 6.37 -14.14 -39.15
CA PRO A 159 5.22 -14.67 -38.42
C PRO A 159 3.94 -13.95 -38.88
N ILE A 160 2.95 -14.69 -39.37
CA ILE A 160 1.71 -14.14 -39.92
C ILE A 160 0.56 -14.36 -38.94
N SER A 161 -0.01 -13.28 -38.40
CA SER A 161 -1.19 -13.34 -37.53
C SER A 161 -2.48 -13.41 -38.35
N TRP A 162 -3.04 -14.60 -38.53
CA TRP A 162 -4.34 -14.78 -39.17
C TRP A 162 -5.48 -14.58 -38.15
N LYS A 163 -6.36 -13.60 -38.39
CA LYS A 163 -7.57 -13.40 -37.57
C LYS A 163 -8.46 -14.65 -37.64
N GLY A 164 -8.78 -15.23 -36.48
CA GLY A 164 -9.62 -16.44 -36.36
C GLY A 164 -8.86 -17.72 -35.98
N LEU A 165 -7.56 -17.63 -35.68
CA LEU A 165 -6.79 -18.69 -35.02
C LEU A 165 -6.43 -18.30 -33.57
N THR A 166 -6.30 -19.27 -32.69
CA THR A 166 -5.86 -19.08 -31.29
C THR A 166 -4.34 -19.03 -31.17
N ASN A 167 -3.81 -18.58 -30.02
CA ASN A 167 -2.36 -18.49 -29.80
C ASN A 167 -1.64 -19.85 -29.89
N SER A 168 -2.28 -20.94 -29.44
CA SER A 168 -1.73 -22.30 -29.56
C SER A 168 -1.76 -22.81 -31.01
N GLU A 169 -2.78 -22.46 -31.79
CA GLU A 169 -2.84 -22.74 -33.23
C GLU A 169 -1.74 -21.98 -33.99
N ILE A 170 -1.51 -20.71 -33.65
CA ILE A 170 -0.42 -19.88 -34.22
C ILE A 170 0.96 -20.46 -33.86
N GLN A 171 1.15 -20.99 -32.66
CA GLN A 171 2.38 -21.70 -32.29
C GLN A 171 2.58 -22.98 -33.12
N ILE A 172 1.54 -23.75 -33.39
CA ILE A 172 1.61 -24.94 -34.27
C ILE A 172 1.95 -24.53 -35.71
N VAL A 173 1.34 -23.46 -36.24
CA VAL A 173 1.65 -22.89 -37.57
C VAL A 173 3.12 -22.50 -37.67
N ASN A 174 3.64 -21.74 -36.69
CA ASN A 174 5.03 -21.29 -36.68
C ASN A 174 6.04 -22.43 -36.43
N LYS A 175 5.67 -23.48 -35.69
CA LYS A 175 6.50 -24.66 -35.44
C LYS A 175 6.57 -25.60 -36.66
N TYR A 176 5.56 -25.60 -37.52
CA TYR A 176 5.51 -26.40 -38.74
C TYR A 176 5.04 -25.60 -39.98
N PRO A 177 5.79 -24.60 -40.48
CA PRO A 177 5.35 -23.76 -41.61
C PRO A 177 5.01 -24.55 -42.87
N ASN A 178 5.76 -25.63 -43.13
CA ASN A 178 5.57 -26.53 -44.27
C ASN A 178 4.27 -27.36 -44.21
N LEU A 179 3.59 -27.45 -43.06
CA LEU A 179 2.28 -28.11 -42.98
C LEU A 179 1.20 -27.26 -43.65
N PHE A 180 1.21 -25.95 -43.44
CA PHE A 180 0.17 -25.06 -43.95
C PHE A 180 0.24 -24.79 -45.45
N TYR A 181 1.40 -25.05 -46.08
CA TYR A 181 1.49 -25.07 -47.54
C TYR A 181 0.69 -26.22 -48.21
N LYS A 182 0.20 -27.20 -47.43
CA LYS A 182 -0.78 -28.18 -47.91
C LYS A 182 -2.21 -27.63 -47.99
N CYS A 183 -2.52 -26.54 -47.27
CA CYS A 183 -3.85 -25.98 -47.07
C CYS A 183 -4.28 -24.96 -48.14
N SER A 184 -3.56 -24.84 -49.25
CA SER A 184 -4.10 -24.14 -50.43
C SER A 184 -5.16 -25.04 -51.06
N ALA A 185 -6.41 -24.59 -51.15
CA ALA A 185 -7.59 -25.39 -51.53
C ALA A 185 -7.61 -26.02 -52.96
N LYS A 186 -6.46 -26.08 -53.64
CA LYS A 186 -6.23 -26.73 -54.94
C LYS A 186 -4.83 -27.36 -54.97
N ARG A 187 -4.75 -28.65 -55.32
CA ARG A 187 -3.56 -29.53 -55.20
C ARG A 187 -2.28 -29.14 -55.98
N PHE A 188 -2.29 -28.07 -56.79
CA PHE A 188 -1.23 -27.82 -57.78
C PHE A 188 0.11 -27.34 -57.20
N VAL A 189 0.15 -26.66 -56.05
CA VAL A 189 1.40 -26.12 -55.49
C VAL A 189 2.32 -27.23 -54.99
N LEU A 190 1.76 -28.19 -54.24
CA LEU A 190 2.49 -29.37 -53.77
C LEU A 190 3.01 -30.22 -54.94
N VAL A 191 2.24 -30.33 -56.03
CA VAL A 191 2.70 -30.99 -57.27
C VAL A 191 3.89 -30.24 -57.88
N LYS A 192 3.86 -28.90 -57.96
CA LYS A 192 5.01 -28.12 -58.46
C LYS A 192 6.28 -28.35 -57.63
N TRP A 193 6.18 -28.42 -56.30
CA TRP A 193 7.34 -28.73 -55.44
C TRP A 193 7.87 -30.14 -55.68
N ILE A 194 7.02 -31.16 -55.70
CA ILE A 194 7.43 -32.55 -56.01
C ILE A 194 8.12 -32.64 -57.37
N ILE A 195 7.57 -31.96 -58.39
CA ILE A 195 8.16 -31.88 -59.73
C ILE A 195 9.52 -31.14 -59.70
N ASN A 196 9.62 -29.98 -59.06
CA ASN A 196 10.89 -29.24 -59.00
C ASN A 196 11.99 -30.05 -58.27
N GLU A 197 11.65 -30.81 -57.25
CA GLU A 197 12.63 -31.58 -56.47
C GLU A 197 13.06 -32.89 -57.19
N ILE A 198 12.19 -33.47 -58.01
CA ILE A 198 12.57 -34.54 -58.96
C ILE A 198 13.49 -33.98 -60.06
N ASP A 199 13.22 -32.77 -60.56
CA ASP A 199 14.08 -32.08 -61.54
C ASP A 199 15.48 -31.78 -60.97
N TYR A 200 15.55 -31.40 -59.70
CA TYR A 200 16.81 -31.25 -58.98
C TYR A 200 17.51 -32.60 -58.77
N LEU A 201 16.79 -33.67 -58.43
CA LEU A 201 17.37 -35.02 -58.30
C LEU A 201 18.00 -35.50 -59.61
N PHE A 202 17.31 -35.36 -60.75
CA PHE A 202 17.87 -35.67 -62.08
C PHE A 202 19.14 -34.87 -62.37
N LYS A 203 19.15 -33.56 -62.09
CA LYS A 203 20.34 -32.70 -62.28
C LYS A 203 21.49 -33.03 -61.34
N LYS A 204 21.19 -33.48 -60.12
CA LYS A 204 22.20 -33.82 -59.10
C LYS A 204 22.84 -35.18 -59.33
N THR A 205 22.12 -36.13 -59.92
CA THR A 205 22.65 -37.48 -60.23
C THR A 205 23.23 -37.58 -61.64
N SER A 206 22.92 -36.65 -62.53
CA SER A 206 23.30 -36.67 -63.96
C SER A 206 22.81 -37.91 -64.73
N LEU A 207 21.87 -38.68 -64.17
CA LEU A 207 21.34 -39.90 -64.77
C LEU A 207 20.19 -39.58 -65.74
N LEU A 208 20.20 -40.21 -66.92
CA LEU A 208 19.15 -40.03 -67.94
C LEU A 208 17.81 -40.70 -67.55
N ALA A 209 17.84 -41.62 -66.58
CA ALA A 209 16.67 -42.28 -66.01
C ALA A 209 16.87 -42.56 -64.51
N LEU A 210 15.79 -42.54 -63.73
CA LEU A 210 15.79 -42.78 -62.28
C LEU A 210 14.69 -43.79 -61.90
N ASP A 211 14.99 -44.71 -60.99
CA ASP A 211 13.97 -45.62 -60.46
C ASP A 211 13.02 -44.92 -59.49
N ILE A 212 11.72 -45.21 -59.58
CA ILE A 212 10.71 -44.56 -58.75
C ILE A 212 10.85 -44.87 -57.25
N ASN A 213 11.51 -45.96 -56.84
CA ASN A 213 11.82 -46.23 -55.44
C ASN A 213 12.96 -45.33 -54.92
N ILE A 214 13.92 -44.96 -55.77
CA ILE A 214 14.96 -43.97 -55.44
C ILE A 214 14.31 -42.59 -55.30
N ILE A 215 13.49 -42.19 -56.28
CA ILE A 215 12.71 -40.94 -56.23
C ILE A 215 11.85 -40.91 -54.96
N TYR A 216 11.10 -41.97 -54.68
CA TYR A 216 10.25 -42.10 -53.50
C TYR A 216 11.02 -41.93 -52.19
N SER A 217 12.16 -42.61 -52.06
CA SER A 217 12.97 -42.59 -50.84
C SER A 217 13.65 -41.22 -50.64
N TYR A 218 14.07 -40.59 -51.73
CA TYR A 218 14.58 -39.22 -51.72
C TYR A 218 13.52 -38.21 -51.29
N LEU A 219 12.33 -38.21 -51.90
CA LEU A 219 11.22 -37.31 -51.54
C LEU A 219 10.75 -37.55 -50.11
N LYS A 220 10.67 -38.81 -49.65
CA LYS A 220 10.34 -39.16 -48.26
C LYS A 220 11.33 -38.53 -47.27
N LYS A 221 12.64 -38.60 -47.58
CA LYS A 221 13.72 -38.02 -46.74
C LYS A 221 13.77 -36.50 -46.83
N HIS A 222 13.63 -35.91 -48.01
CA HIS A 222 13.61 -34.45 -48.22
C HIS A 222 12.46 -33.81 -47.44
N PHE A 223 11.22 -34.29 -47.63
CA PHE A 223 10.04 -33.74 -46.96
C PHE A 223 9.82 -34.24 -45.53
N ARG A 224 10.74 -35.07 -45.00
CA ARG A 224 10.73 -35.61 -43.62
C ARG A 224 9.38 -36.22 -43.19
N ILE A 225 8.82 -37.09 -44.03
CA ILE A 225 7.50 -37.71 -43.81
C ILE A 225 7.58 -39.22 -43.51
N LEU A 226 6.81 -39.68 -42.52
CA LEU A 226 6.80 -41.09 -42.07
C LEU A 226 6.29 -42.06 -43.14
N SER A 227 5.32 -41.64 -43.96
CA SER A 227 4.85 -42.36 -45.14
C SER A 227 4.55 -41.41 -46.30
N PHE A 228 4.59 -41.95 -47.52
CA PHE A 228 4.18 -41.25 -48.74
C PHE A 228 3.46 -42.26 -49.62
N ASN A 229 2.45 -41.86 -50.40
CA ASN A 229 1.64 -42.83 -51.14
C ASN A 229 2.29 -43.15 -52.49
N ARG A 230 2.97 -44.31 -52.59
CA ARG A 230 3.66 -44.78 -53.82
C ARG A 230 2.74 -44.79 -55.03
N GLU A 231 1.54 -45.36 -54.90
CA GLU A 231 0.57 -45.49 -55.98
C GLU A 231 0.16 -44.11 -56.56
N LYS A 232 -0.04 -43.10 -55.72
CA LYS A 232 -0.34 -41.73 -56.13
C LYS A 232 0.87 -41.02 -56.75
N LEU A 233 2.10 -41.32 -56.31
CA LEU A 233 3.31 -40.85 -56.99
C LEU A 233 3.44 -41.47 -58.39
N SER A 234 3.24 -42.79 -58.52
CA SER A 234 3.24 -43.49 -59.81
C SER A 234 2.17 -42.97 -60.76
N LYS A 235 0.97 -42.66 -60.26
CA LYS A 235 -0.10 -42.01 -61.05
C LYS A 235 0.21 -40.55 -61.42
N LEU A 236 0.96 -39.81 -60.59
CA LEU A 236 1.41 -38.44 -60.90
C LEU A 236 2.52 -38.41 -61.97
N LEU A 237 3.43 -39.40 -61.94
CA LEU A 237 4.56 -39.53 -62.86
C LEU A 237 4.27 -40.45 -64.05
N CYS A 238 3.06 -41.00 -64.14
CA CYS A 238 2.60 -41.95 -65.16
C CYS A 238 3.52 -43.18 -65.37
N THR A 239 4.25 -43.62 -64.34
CA THR A 239 5.11 -44.82 -64.38
C THR A 239 5.15 -45.54 -63.03
N SER A 240 5.29 -46.87 -63.06
CA SER A 240 5.44 -47.75 -61.90
C SER A 240 6.87 -48.26 -61.68
N GLY A 241 7.80 -47.95 -62.59
CA GLY A 241 9.20 -48.42 -62.54
C GLY A 241 10.19 -47.28 -62.74
N THR A 242 11.07 -47.41 -63.73
CA THR A 242 12.02 -46.34 -64.08
C THR A 242 11.32 -45.20 -64.84
N LEU A 243 11.76 -43.96 -64.59
CA LEU A 243 11.30 -42.74 -65.24
C LEU A 243 12.46 -42.11 -66.02
N LYS A 244 12.30 -41.82 -67.32
CA LYS A 244 13.33 -41.12 -68.10
C LYS A 244 13.17 -39.60 -68.00
N TYR A 245 14.28 -38.87 -68.05
CA TYR A 245 14.25 -37.41 -67.95
C TYR A 245 13.46 -36.73 -69.09
N SER A 246 13.40 -37.32 -70.28
CA SER A 246 12.61 -36.84 -71.43
C SER A 246 11.09 -36.97 -71.23
N GLU A 247 10.65 -38.08 -70.62
CA GLU A 247 9.26 -38.31 -70.22
C GLU A 247 8.88 -37.35 -69.07
N PHE A 248 9.75 -37.28 -68.07
CA PHE A 248 9.61 -36.37 -66.94
C PHE A 248 9.55 -34.89 -67.35
N LYS A 249 10.35 -34.44 -68.33
CA LYS A 249 10.31 -33.07 -68.85
C LYS A 249 8.91 -32.68 -69.34
N ARG A 250 8.21 -33.57 -70.07
CA ARG A 250 6.83 -33.34 -70.52
C ARG A 250 5.84 -33.25 -69.35
N ILE A 251 6.00 -34.12 -68.35
CA ILE A 251 5.17 -34.12 -67.12
C ILE A 251 5.38 -32.82 -66.33
N LYS A 252 6.63 -32.37 -66.21
CA LYS A 252 7.03 -31.11 -65.59
C LYS A 252 6.43 -29.90 -66.32
N GLU A 253 6.55 -29.85 -67.64
CA GLU A 253 6.01 -28.76 -68.47
C GLU A 253 4.49 -28.66 -68.37
N LYS A 254 3.77 -29.79 -68.34
CA LYS A 254 2.33 -29.85 -68.11
C LYS A 254 1.96 -29.23 -66.76
N TYR A 255 2.47 -29.78 -65.65
CA TYR A 255 2.06 -29.34 -64.32
C TYR A 255 2.55 -27.94 -63.95
N LEU A 256 3.67 -27.46 -64.51
CA LEU A 256 4.06 -26.05 -64.42
C LEU A 256 3.15 -25.14 -65.24
N GLY A 257 2.72 -25.56 -66.43
CA GLY A 257 1.75 -24.83 -67.25
C GLY A 257 0.42 -24.64 -66.52
N ASP A 258 -0.14 -25.73 -65.96
CA ASP A 258 -1.34 -25.71 -65.13
C ASP A 258 -1.17 -24.82 -63.89
N TYR A 259 -0.03 -24.92 -63.19
CA TYR A 259 0.29 -24.08 -62.02
C TYR A 259 0.22 -22.59 -62.33
N TYR A 260 0.90 -22.13 -63.40
CA TYR A 260 0.94 -20.70 -63.72
C TYR A 260 -0.44 -20.19 -64.20
N ARG A 261 -1.12 -20.98 -65.04
CA ARG A 261 -2.47 -20.68 -65.53
C ARG A 261 -3.49 -20.49 -64.40
N ILE A 262 -3.40 -21.25 -63.31
CA ILE A 262 -4.36 -21.15 -62.18
C ILE A 262 -4.07 -19.93 -61.28
N LEU A 263 -2.85 -19.40 -61.26
CA LEU A 263 -2.50 -18.19 -60.49
C LEU A 263 -2.97 -16.87 -61.12
N GLY A 264 -3.68 -16.91 -62.25
CA GLY A 264 -4.01 -15.70 -63.02
C GLY A 264 -2.80 -15.04 -63.69
N ILE A 265 -1.63 -15.67 -63.61
CA ILE A 265 -0.48 -15.32 -64.44
C ILE A 265 -0.78 -15.88 -65.83
N GLU A 266 -1.24 -15.02 -66.73
CA GLU A 266 -1.19 -15.33 -68.15
C GLU A 266 0.25 -15.68 -68.52
N ASN A 267 0.48 -16.93 -68.89
CA ASN A 267 1.66 -17.25 -69.65
C ASN A 267 1.58 -16.47 -70.96
N ARG A 268 2.45 -15.45 -71.11
CA ARG A 268 3.09 -15.24 -72.40
C ARG A 268 3.88 -16.51 -72.74
N ARG A 269 3.15 -17.47 -73.30
CA ARG A 269 3.65 -18.39 -74.32
C ARG A 269 2.79 -18.11 -75.52
N ASP A 270 3.42 -17.70 -76.60
CA ASP A 270 2.70 -17.38 -77.82
C ASP A 270 1.92 -18.60 -78.33
N PHE A 271 0.87 -18.29 -79.06
CA PHE A 271 -0.16 -19.20 -79.53
C PHE A 271 0.40 -20.44 -80.21
N TYR A 272 -0.31 -21.56 -80.07
CA TYR A 272 -0.33 -22.58 -81.11
C TYR A 272 -1.77 -22.86 -81.56
N SER A 273 -1.96 -22.83 -82.88
CA SER A 273 -3.20 -23.13 -83.61
C SER A 273 -4.28 -22.02 -83.59
N PRO A 274 -5.11 -21.87 -84.65
CA PRO A 274 -5.14 -22.63 -85.91
C PRO A 274 -4.81 -21.80 -87.17
N LYS A 275 -4.37 -22.52 -88.20
CA LYS A 275 -4.37 -22.20 -89.64
C LYS A 275 -4.98 -20.83 -90.05
N GLU A 276 -4.12 -19.91 -90.49
CA GLU A 276 -4.42 -19.23 -91.76
C GLU A 276 -3.14 -18.86 -92.56
N LYS A 277 -3.29 -19.00 -93.88
CA LYS A 277 -2.39 -18.64 -94.98
C LYS A 277 -0.98 -18.09 -94.65
N PHE A 278 0.03 -18.95 -94.81
CA PHE A 278 1.32 -18.51 -95.37
C PHE A 278 1.10 -18.05 -96.82
N VAL A 279 0.81 -16.76 -97.03
CA VAL A 279 1.09 -16.10 -98.31
C VAL A 279 2.57 -15.68 -98.28
N ARG A 280 3.29 -16.01 -99.36
CA ARG A 280 4.74 -15.76 -99.49
C ARG A 280 5.02 -14.26 -99.59
N THR A 281 5.82 -13.73 -98.66
CA THR A 281 6.92 -12.76 -98.90
C THR A 281 7.65 -12.54 -97.57
N SER A 282 8.98 -12.42 -97.51
CA SER A 282 10.01 -12.53 -98.55
C SER A 282 11.18 -13.39 -98.07
N LYS A 283 12.08 -13.70 -99.02
CA LYS A 283 13.31 -14.49 -98.87
C LYS A 283 14.06 -14.24 -97.54
N SER A 284 14.84 -15.25 -97.13
CA SER A 284 16.14 -14.95 -96.53
C SER A 284 16.89 -14.00 -97.45
N SER A 285 16.99 -12.73 -97.07
CA SER A 285 18.06 -11.86 -97.52
C SER A 285 19.33 -12.35 -96.83
N ALA A 286 19.88 -13.45 -97.35
CA ALA A 286 21.31 -13.69 -97.24
C ALA A 286 21.95 -12.37 -97.66
N LEU A 287 22.66 -11.72 -96.72
CA LEU A 287 23.25 -10.40 -96.92
C LEU A 287 23.94 -10.40 -98.27
N THR A 288 23.56 -9.47 -99.14
CA THR A 288 24.04 -9.48 -100.52
C THR A 288 25.55 -9.34 -100.51
N LEU A 289 26.21 -9.78 -101.58
CA LEU A 289 27.68 -9.75 -101.62
C LEU A 289 28.20 -8.31 -101.45
N GLU A 290 27.46 -7.29 -101.89
CA GLU A 290 27.78 -5.89 -101.60
C GLU A 290 27.74 -5.59 -100.10
N ILE A 291 26.68 -5.98 -99.38
CA ILE A 291 26.55 -5.70 -97.93
C ILE A 291 27.57 -6.50 -97.12
N LYS A 292 27.89 -7.74 -97.50
CA LYS A 292 28.95 -8.54 -96.86
C LYS A 292 30.33 -7.91 -97.05
N TRP A 293 30.66 -7.53 -98.28
CA TRP A 293 31.92 -6.87 -98.62
C TRP A 293 32.04 -5.50 -97.93
N PHE A 294 30.94 -4.74 -97.89
CA PHE A 294 30.83 -3.48 -97.17
C PHE A 294 31.08 -3.62 -95.66
N LEU A 295 30.49 -4.63 -95.01
CA LEU A 295 30.73 -4.91 -93.59
C LEU A 295 32.17 -5.39 -93.35
N ASN A 296 32.70 -6.28 -94.18
CA ASN A 296 34.11 -6.69 -94.10
C ASN A 296 35.06 -5.48 -94.21
N ASN A 297 34.77 -4.52 -95.10
CA ASN A 297 35.60 -3.33 -95.30
C ASN A 297 35.44 -2.27 -94.21
N ILE A 298 34.21 -1.91 -93.79
CA ILE A 298 34.01 -0.91 -92.72
C ILE A 298 34.59 -1.37 -91.40
N PHE A 299 34.56 -2.67 -91.12
CA PHE A 299 35.13 -3.24 -89.89
C PHE A 299 36.54 -3.84 -90.10
N GLU A 300 37.10 -3.78 -91.30
CA GLU A 300 38.46 -4.23 -91.65
C GLU A 300 38.75 -5.66 -91.14
N GLU A 301 37.79 -6.57 -91.31
CA GLU A 301 37.81 -7.92 -90.73
C GLU A 301 36.99 -8.90 -91.59
N GLU A 302 37.40 -10.17 -91.65
CA GLU A 302 36.67 -11.20 -92.41
C GLU A 302 35.42 -11.67 -91.64
N LEU A 303 34.37 -10.85 -91.66
CA LEU A 303 33.06 -11.16 -91.05
C LEU A 303 32.28 -12.19 -91.86
N TYR A 304 32.49 -12.21 -93.19
CA TYR A 304 31.89 -13.15 -94.13
C TYR A 304 32.89 -13.63 -95.17
N ASP A 305 32.88 -14.94 -95.44
CA ASP A 305 33.64 -15.59 -96.53
C ASP A 305 33.06 -15.21 -97.91
N ILE A 306 33.96 -14.90 -98.86
CA ILE A 306 33.66 -14.42 -100.22
C ILE A 306 34.63 -15.11 -101.20
N SER A 307 34.16 -16.15 -101.88
CA SER A 307 34.93 -16.89 -102.89
C SER A 307 35.28 -16.03 -104.11
N SER A 308 36.55 -16.03 -104.50
CA SER A 308 37.13 -15.12 -105.49
C SER A 308 36.88 -15.51 -106.95
N GLU A 309 35.68 -15.24 -107.48
CA GLU A 309 35.47 -15.21 -108.95
C GLU A 309 34.19 -14.42 -109.34
N PHE A 310 34.31 -13.10 -109.54
CA PHE A 310 33.46 -12.30 -110.45
C PHE A 310 34.03 -10.89 -110.61
N TYR A 311 34.14 -10.41 -111.86
CA TYR A 311 34.39 -9.00 -112.21
C TYR A 311 33.10 -8.37 -112.74
N ASP A 312 32.97 -7.05 -112.60
CA ASP A 312 31.96 -6.16 -113.21
C ASP A 312 30.47 -6.55 -113.09
N VAL A 313 29.86 -6.18 -111.96
CA VAL A 313 28.64 -5.33 -111.99
C VAL A 313 28.73 -4.28 -110.88
N PHE A 314 28.90 -3.01 -111.23
CA PHE A 314 28.60 -1.89 -110.32
C PHE A 314 27.12 -1.49 -110.46
N ASN A 315 26.47 -1.33 -109.30
CA ASN A 315 25.16 -0.66 -109.02
C ASN A 315 24.04 -1.57 -108.49
N ASN A 316 24.01 -1.73 -107.16
CA ASN A 316 22.81 -1.42 -106.37
C ASN A 316 23.25 -0.72 -105.07
N GLU A 317 22.49 0.27 -104.64
CA GLU A 317 22.91 1.19 -103.57
C GLU A 317 22.66 0.57 -102.18
N ILE A 318 23.68 0.60 -101.32
CA ILE A 318 23.43 0.66 -99.88
C ILE A 318 22.95 2.09 -99.63
N ASP A 319 21.69 2.22 -99.19
CA ASP A 319 21.07 3.50 -98.88
C ASP A 319 21.96 4.33 -97.93
N ILE A 320 22.08 5.63 -98.23
CA ILE A 320 22.94 6.57 -97.51
C ILE A 320 22.53 6.68 -96.03
N GLU A 321 21.25 6.54 -95.69
CA GLU A 321 20.81 6.52 -94.30
C GLU A 321 21.29 5.25 -93.58
N THR A 322 21.21 4.08 -94.20
CA THR A 322 21.75 2.81 -93.70
C THR A 322 23.28 2.85 -93.56
N TYR A 323 23.99 3.41 -94.55
CA TYR A 323 25.43 3.66 -94.51
C TYR A 323 25.81 4.53 -93.30
N ASN A 324 25.17 5.70 -93.16
CA ASN A 324 25.43 6.64 -92.07
C ASN A 324 25.08 6.05 -90.69
N ARG A 325 23.99 5.28 -90.57
CA ARG A 325 23.61 4.60 -89.32
C ARG A 325 24.62 3.53 -88.90
N ILE A 326 25.25 2.83 -89.84
CA ILE A 326 26.28 1.83 -89.54
C ILE A 326 27.60 2.51 -89.10
N ILE A 327 27.96 3.65 -89.70
CA ILE A 327 29.10 4.45 -89.25
C ILE A 327 28.84 5.05 -87.86
N ALA A 328 27.69 5.71 -87.64
CA ALA A 328 27.31 6.24 -86.34
C ALA A 328 27.30 5.15 -85.25
N ALA A 329 26.79 3.95 -85.55
CA ALA A 329 26.86 2.82 -84.61
C ALA A 329 28.31 2.38 -84.32
N LYS A 330 29.21 2.37 -85.31
CA LYS A 330 30.64 2.09 -85.12
C LYS A 330 31.33 3.16 -84.25
N GLU A 331 30.92 4.42 -84.34
CA GLU A 331 31.43 5.52 -83.53
C GLU A 331 30.87 5.49 -82.09
N ASP A 332 29.56 5.33 -81.92
CA ASP A 332 28.87 5.30 -80.61
C ASP A 332 29.18 4.06 -79.77
N LEU A 333 29.33 2.89 -80.40
CA LEU A 333 29.47 1.59 -79.71
C LEU A 333 30.89 1.01 -79.77
N GLY A 334 31.73 1.52 -80.67
CA GLY A 334 33.06 1.01 -80.95
C GLY A 334 33.09 -0.19 -81.91
N LYS A 335 34.23 -0.34 -82.62
CA LYS A 335 34.49 -1.38 -83.63
C LYS A 335 34.15 -2.80 -83.13
N ASP A 336 34.78 -3.22 -82.06
CA ASP A 336 34.72 -4.62 -81.57
C ASP A 336 33.31 -5.00 -81.10
N THR A 337 32.58 -4.05 -80.50
CA THR A 337 31.20 -4.23 -80.04
C THR A 337 30.25 -4.42 -81.23
N CYS A 338 30.40 -3.61 -82.29
CA CYS A 338 29.65 -3.77 -83.53
C CYS A 338 29.96 -5.11 -84.21
N VAL A 339 31.23 -5.49 -84.31
CA VAL A 339 31.65 -6.81 -84.82
C VAL A 339 31.00 -7.94 -84.02
N TRP A 340 30.96 -7.85 -82.69
CA TRP A 340 30.32 -8.85 -81.84
C TRP A 340 28.81 -8.94 -82.10
N TYR A 341 28.12 -7.80 -82.25
CA TYR A 341 26.69 -7.76 -82.57
C TYR A 341 26.37 -8.30 -83.98
N ILE A 342 27.26 -8.07 -84.96
CA ILE A 342 27.13 -8.61 -86.33
C ILE A 342 27.35 -10.13 -86.34
N LYS A 343 28.30 -10.65 -85.55
CA LYS A 343 28.55 -12.08 -85.39
C LYS A 343 27.49 -12.81 -84.54
N ASN A 344 26.71 -12.10 -83.71
CA ASN A 344 25.74 -12.68 -82.76
C ASN A 344 24.33 -12.07 -82.91
N ILE A 345 23.78 -12.01 -84.13
CA ILE A 345 22.51 -11.34 -84.47
C ILE A 345 21.35 -11.68 -83.51
N ASP A 346 21.15 -12.96 -83.15
CA ASP A 346 20.09 -13.37 -82.21
C ASP A 346 20.28 -12.78 -80.80
N GLY A 347 21.53 -12.67 -80.35
CA GLY A 347 21.90 -12.00 -79.09
C GLY A 347 21.67 -10.49 -79.14
N THR A 348 22.00 -9.86 -80.27
CA THR A 348 21.74 -8.43 -80.54
C THR A 348 20.24 -8.13 -80.47
N ILE A 349 19.40 -8.96 -81.09
CA ILE A 349 17.94 -8.85 -81.04
C ILE A 349 17.43 -9.03 -79.61
N ALA A 350 17.98 -9.97 -78.83
CA ALA A 350 17.61 -10.14 -77.43
C ALA A 350 17.95 -8.91 -76.57
N ILE A 351 19.15 -8.35 -76.73
CA ILE A 351 19.60 -7.15 -76.00
C ILE A 351 18.75 -5.92 -76.37
N PHE A 352 18.48 -5.70 -77.67
CA PHE A 352 17.60 -4.63 -78.14
C PHE A 352 16.20 -4.72 -77.48
N ASN A 353 15.60 -5.91 -77.43
CA ASN A 353 14.28 -6.09 -76.81
C ASN A 353 14.30 -5.79 -75.30
N ILE A 354 15.37 -6.15 -74.58
CA ILE A 354 15.53 -5.82 -73.15
C ILE A 354 15.62 -4.30 -72.95
N LEU A 355 16.48 -3.62 -73.72
CA LEU A 355 16.64 -2.16 -73.65
C LEU A 355 15.34 -1.43 -74.02
N HIS A 356 14.65 -1.87 -75.07
CA HIS A 356 13.37 -1.28 -75.49
C HIS A 356 12.27 -1.47 -74.44
N MET A 357 12.21 -2.61 -73.75
CA MET A 357 11.30 -2.80 -72.61
C MET A 357 11.65 -1.89 -71.42
N TYR A 358 12.94 -1.65 -71.16
CA TYR A 358 13.37 -0.74 -70.09
C TYR A 358 13.03 0.72 -70.41
N ILE A 359 13.29 1.17 -71.64
CA ILE A 359 12.92 2.52 -72.13
C ILE A 359 11.42 2.74 -71.97
N LYS A 360 10.60 1.83 -72.51
CA LYS A 360 9.13 1.93 -72.44
C LYS A 360 8.62 2.01 -71.00
N SER A 361 9.16 1.20 -70.09
CA SER A 361 8.81 1.23 -68.67
C SER A 361 9.09 2.60 -68.03
N ASN A 362 10.22 3.22 -68.38
CA ASN A 362 10.62 4.54 -67.90
C ASN A 362 9.75 5.66 -68.49
N GLU A 363 9.37 5.58 -69.76
CA GLU A 363 8.43 6.51 -70.41
C GLU A 363 7.03 6.44 -69.79
N GLU A 364 6.51 5.23 -69.55
CA GLU A 364 5.23 5.05 -68.84
C GLU A 364 5.30 5.66 -67.44
N ALA A 365 6.35 5.38 -66.66
CA ALA A 365 6.54 5.96 -65.33
C ALA A 365 6.60 7.51 -65.35
N LYS A 366 7.28 8.09 -66.34
CA LYS A 366 7.36 9.54 -66.59
C LYS A 366 5.97 10.13 -66.92
N ALA A 367 5.17 9.44 -67.72
CA ALA A 367 3.80 9.86 -68.04
C ALA A 367 2.88 9.87 -66.81
N TYR A 368 2.93 8.82 -65.96
CA TYR A 368 2.18 8.80 -64.69
C TYR A 368 2.64 9.91 -63.73
N ARG A 369 3.94 10.20 -63.64
CA ARG A 369 4.48 11.28 -62.80
C ARG A 369 4.04 12.67 -63.27
N ASN A 370 4.06 12.91 -64.58
CA ASN A 370 3.57 14.17 -65.17
C ASN A 370 2.07 14.38 -64.92
N ARG A 371 1.26 13.33 -65.09
CA ARG A 371 -0.18 13.36 -64.81
C ARG A 371 -0.50 13.61 -63.34
N LEU A 372 0.28 13.05 -62.42
CA LEU A 372 0.16 13.33 -60.99
C LEU A 372 0.48 14.81 -60.69
N SER A 373 1.54 15.35 -61.30
CA SER A 373 1.90 16.78 -61.15
C SER A 373 0.76 17.71 -61.59
N GLN A 374 0.16 17.47 -62.76
CA GLN A 374 -0.99 18.23 -63.28
C GLN A 374 -2.22 18.17 -62.37
N LEU A 375 -2.48 17.02 -61.73
CA LEU A 375 -3.58 16.88 -60.77
C LEU A 375 -3.28 17.59 -59.45
N ILE A 376 -2.03 17.57 -58.97
CA ILE A 376 -1.62 18.34 -57.78
C ILE A 376 -1.83 19.85 -58.01
N SER A 377 -1.49 20.38 -59.18
CA SER A 377 -1.79 21.79 -59.54
C SER A 377 -3.28 22.09 -59.75
N SER A 378 -4.13 21.06 -59.79
CA SER A 378 -5.59 21.17 -59.96
C SER A 378 -6.37 20.87 -58.67
N VAL A 379 -5.70 20.75 -57.51
CA VAL A 379 -6.35 20.53 -56.22
C VAL A 379 -7.11 21.80 -55.79
N SER A 380 -8.32 21.64 -55.24
CA SER A 380 -9.12 22.78 -54.76
C SER A 380 -8.44 23.48 -53.58
N PHE A 381 -8.38 24.81 -53.62
CA PHE A 381 -7.81 25.64 -52.54
C PHE A 381 -8.56 25.43 -51.21
N GLU A 382 -9.86 25.17 -51.25
CA GLU A 382 -10.71 24.82 -50.10
C GLU A 382 -10.21 23.61 -49.30
N ASN A 383 -9.39 22.75 -49.91
CA ASN A 383 -8.82 21.57 -49.27
C ASN A 383 -7.41 21.78 -48.73
N TYR A 384 -6.74 22.90 -49.01
CA TYR A 384 -5.29 23.06 -48.79
C TYR A 384 -4.86 22.90 -47.33
N ASP A 385 -5.67 23.37 -46.39
CA ASP A 385 -5.40 23.25 -44.95
C ASP A 385 -5.67 21.86 -44.36
N ALA A 386 -6.34 20.99 -45.12
CA ALA A 386 -6.70 19.66 -44.64
C ALA A 386 -5.48 18.76 -44.43
N ARG A 387 -5.47 18.02 -43.33
CA ARG A 387 -4.44 17.02 -43.01
C ARG A 387 -4.57 15.80 -43.92
N VAL A 388 -3.49 15.43 -44.59
CA VAL A 388 -3.48 14.34 -45.60
C VAL A 388 -3.71 12.96 -44.97
N SER A 389 -3.28 12.74 -43.73
CA SER A 389 -3.39 11.43 -43.06
C SER A 389 -4.85 10.97 -42.84
N PRO A 390 -5.73 11.74 -42.17
CA PRO A 390 -7.17 11.41 -42.10
C PRO A 390 -7.83 11.23 -43.47
N LEU A 391 -7.44 12.03 -44.47
CA LEU A 391 -7.97 11.93 -45.84
C LEU A 391 -7.56 10.62 -46.54
N ILE A 392 -6.37 10.07 -46.32
CA ILE A 392 -5.98 8.76 -46.86
C ILE A 392 -6.85 7.63 -46.26
N MET A 393 -7.35 7.79 -45.02
CA MET A 393 -8.23 6.81 -44.38
C MET A 393 -9.61 6.73 -45.05
N THR A 394 -10.08 7.81 -45.69
CA THR A 394 -11.37 7.81 -46.41
C THR A 394 -11.32 6.87 -47.62
N VAL A 395 -10.23 6.93 -48.39
CA VAL A 395 -10.02 6.27 -49.70
C VAL A 395 -10.40 4.79 -49.68
N GLN A 396 -11.06 4.33 -50.75
CA GLN A 396 -11.52 2.95 -50.91
C GLN A 396 -10.44 2.07 -51.56
N ILE A 397 -9.31 1.93 -50.86
CA ILE A 397 -8.18 1.04 -51.19
C ILE A 397 -7.81 0.18 -49.98
N ASP A 398 -7.02 -0.88 -50.21
CA ASP A 398 -6.54 -1.77 -49.15
C ASP A 398 -5.61 -1.07 -48.15
N ASN A 399 -5.52 -1.60 -46.93
CA ASN A 399 -4.74 -0.98 -45.86
C ASN A 399 -3.23 -0.92 -46.18
N SER A 400 -2.63 -1.93 -46.81
CA SER A 400 -1.20 -1.91 -47.12
C SER A 400 -0.83 -0.79 -48.10
N SER A 401 -1.75 -0.46 -49.01
CA SER A 401 -1.62 0.70 -49.89
C SER A 401 -1.78 2.02 -49.13
N LYS A 402 -2.66 2.11 -48.12
CA LYS A 402 -2.76 3.30 -47.24
C LYS A 402 -1.51 3.50 -46.40
N ASP A 403 -1.01 2.44 -45.77
CA ASP A 403 0.20 2.47 -44.96
C ASP A 403 1.41 2.93 -45.80
N ASN A 404 1.49 2.47 -47.06
CA ASN A 404 2.48 2.92 -48.03
C ASN A 404 2.30 4.40 -48.43
N MET A 405 1.08 4.86 -48.72
CA MET A 405 0.82 6.29 -49.00
C MET A 405 1.18 7.18 -47.80
N LEU A 406 0.84 6.76 -46.58
CA LEU A 406 1.18 7.45 -45.33
C LEU A 406 2.71 7.48 -45.11
N LEU A 407 3.41 6.37 -45.39
CA LEU A 407 4.86 6.29 -45.34
C LEU A 407 5.53 7.23 -46.36
N LEU A 408 5.00 7.33 -47.58
CA LEU A 408 5.49 8.24 -48.62
C LEU A 408 5.24 9.70 -48.24
N CYS A 409 4.07 10.04 -47.71
CA CYS A 409 3.80 11.37 -47.16
C CYS A 409 4.76 11.71 -46.01
N LYS A 410 5.01 10.77 -45.08
CA LYS A 410 5.96 10.95 -43.97
C LYS A 410 7.39 11.16 -44.48
N LYS A 411 7.84 10.41 -45.48
CA LYS A 411 9.17 10.59 -46.13
C LYS A 411 9.30 11.96 -46.80
N ALA A 412 8.27 12.42 -47.51
CA ALA A 412 8.22 13.74 -48.14
C ALA A 412 7.93 14.90 -47.17
N LYS A 413 7.78 14.63 -45.86
CA LYS A 413 7.37 15.60 -44.83
C LYS A 413 6.08 16.33 -45.20
N ILE A 414 5.04 15.60 -45.58
CA ILE A 414 3.73 16.11 -45.96
C ILE A 414 2.75 15.91 -44.80
N VAL A 415 2.19 17.02 -44.31
CA VAL A 415 1.14 17.06 -43.29
C VAL A 415 -0.16 17.57 -43.91
N LYS A 416 -0.09 18.67 -44.67
CA LYS A 416 -1.23 19.35 -45.31
C LYS A 416 -1.33 19.05 -46.82
N VAL A 417 -2.55 19.16 -47.36
CA VAL A 417 -2.85 18.94 -48.79
C VAL A 417 -2.09 19.90 -49.70
N SER A 418 -1.86 21.15 -49.26
CA SER A 418 -1.01 22.12 -49.97
C SER A 418 0.44 21.66 -50.19
N GLU A 419 0.92 20.67 -49.43
CA GLU A 419 2.29 20.16 -49.48
C GLU A 419 2.44 18.93 -50.40
N LEU A 420 1.37 18.48 -51.07
CA LEU A 420 1.37 17.28 -51.92
C LEU A 420 2.38 17.35 -53.08
N ASN A 421 2.79 18.55 -53.51
CA ASN A 421 3.86 18.74 -54.49
C ASN A 421 5.20 18.10 -54.06
N ARG A 422 5.46 17.96 -52.75
CA ARG A 422 6.68 17.32 -52.21
C ARG A 422 6.76 15.83 -52.57
N LEU A 423 5.66 15.16 -52.92
CA LEU A 423 5.69 13.78 -53.45
C LEU A 423 6.57 13.67 -54.71
N LEU A 424 6.61 14.73 -55.52
CA LEU A 424 7.38 14.80 -56.76
C LEU A 424 8.90 14.90 -56.55
N SER A 425 9.37 14.95 -55.29
CA SER A 425 10.78 14.78 -54.93
C SER A 425 11.19 13.30 -54.75
N LEU A 426 10.24 12.39 -54.53
CA LEU A 426 10.52 10.98 -54.25
C LEU A 426 10.62 10.14 -55.52
N ILE A 427 11.39 9.05 -55.47
CA ILE A 427 11.25 7.95 -56.43
C ILE A 427 9.93 7.23 -56.08
N LEU A 428 9.00 7.21 -57.05
CA LEU A 428 7.66 6.64 -56.91
C LEU A 428 7.50 5.53 -57.95
N THR A 429 6.90 4.40 -57.57
CA THR A 429 6.52 3.35 -58.51
C THR A 429 5.26 3.74 -59.28
N GLN A 430 5.00 3.04 -60.38
CA GLN A 430 3.74 3.16 -61.14
C GLN A 430 2.51 2.95 -60.24
N LYS A 431 2.58 2.01 -59.28
CA LYS A 431 1.49 1.73 -58.32
C LYS A 431 1.24 2.95 -57.41
N ASP A 432 2.30 3.55 -56.87
CA ASP A 432 2.20 4.72 -55.99
C ASP A 432 1.59 5.91 -56.76
N CYS A 433 2.08 6.18 -57.97
CA CYS A 433 1.55 7.25 -58.82
C CYS A 433 0.06 7.07 -59.11
N ILE A 434 -0.40 5.86 -59.44
CA ILE A 434 -1.83 5.58 -59.67
C ILE A 434 -2.66 5.85 -58.41
N GLN A 435 -2.18 5.42 -57.24
CA GLN A 435 -2.88 5.63 -55.97
C GLN A 435 -3.00 7.11 -55.61
N PHE A 436 -1.92 7.88 -55.76
CA PHE A 436 -1.95 9.33 -55.58
C PHE A 436 -2.74 10.07 -56.66
N ILE A 437 -2.84 9.56 -57.90
CA ILE A 437 -3.71 10.11 -58.96
C ILE A 437 -5.20 9.98 -58.58
N HIS A 438 -5.63 8.83 -58.04
CA HIS A 438 -7.01 8.66 -57.57
C HIS A 438 -7.33 9.58 -56.38
N PHE A 439 -6.37 9.73 -55.46
CA PHE A 439 -6.50 10.61 -54.29
C PHE A 439 -6.54 12.10 -54.67
N THR A 440 -5.58 12.59 -55.46
CA THR A 440 -5.54 14.00 -55.88
C THR A 440 -6.75 14.39 -56.72
N LYS A 441 -7.23 13.51 -57.61
CA LYS A 441 -8.46 13.75 -58.39
C LYS A 441 -9.69 13.97 -57.52
N TRP A 442 -9.80 13.31 -56.35
CA TRP A 442 -10.88 13.57 -55.40
C TRP A 442 -10.72 14.95 -54.73
N LEU A 443 -9.48 15.34 -54.40
CA LEU A 443 -9.15 16.65 -53.82
C LEU A 443 -9.25 17.83 -54.83
N CYS A 444 -9.52 17.58 -56.11
CA CYS A 444 -9.92 18.61 -57.09
C CYS A 444 -11.34 19.16 -56.84
N GLN A 445 -12.12 18.56 -55.92
CA GLN A 445 -13.47 18.99 -55.56
C GLN A 445 -13.49 19.53 -54.12
N ASP A 446 -14.40 20.46 -53.81
CA ASP A 446 -14.68 20.82 -52.41
C ASP A 446 -15.31 19.63 -51.68
N ILE A 447 -14.54 18.99 -50.81
CA ILE A 447 -14.96 17.80 -50.08
C ILE A 447 -15.89 18.13 -48.91
N ARG A 448 -15.83 19.35 -48.35
CA ARG A 448 -16.68 19.79 -47.23
C ARG A 448 -18.09 20.06 -47.71
N LYS A 449 -18.24 20.84 -48.79
CA LYS A 449 -19.53 21.05 -49.47
C LYS A 449 -20.12 19.74 -49.98
N THR A 450 -19.31 18.85 -50.53
CA THR A 450 -19.76 17.52 -50.97
C THR A 450 -20.38 16.72 -49.80
N LEU A 451 -19.82 16.79 -48.59
CA LEU A 451 -20.44 16.15 -47.41
C LEU A 451 -21.79 16.78 -47.02
N LYS A 452 -21.90 18.11 -47.06
CA LYS A 452 -23.14 18.85 -46.75
C LYS A 452 -24.24 18.54 -47.78
N ASP A 453 -23.90 18.53 -49.05
CA ASP A 453 -24.82 18.22 -50.15
C ASP A 453 -25.29 16.77 -50.10
N GLU A 454 -24.38 15.81 -49.85
CA GLU A 454 -24.72 14.39 -49.74
C GLU A 454 -25.52 14.06 -48.47
N LEU A 455 -25.36 14.82 -47.37
CA LEU A 455 -26.23 14.71 -46.19
C LEU A 455 -27.64 15.24 -46.48
N ASN A 456 -27.76 16.39 -47.16
CA ASN A 456 -29.06 16.95 -47.53
C ASN A 456 -29.88 15.99 -48.41
N LYS A 457 -29.22 15.26 -49.33
CA LYS A 457 -29.86 14.24 -50.20
C LYS A 457 -30.43 13.03 -49.45
N LEU A 458 -30.16 12.86 -48.15
CA LEU A 458 -30.77 11.77 -47.36
C LEU A 458 -32.24 12.05 -47.01
N PHE A 459 -32.63 13.33 -46.90
CA PHE A 459 -34.02 13.73 -46.65
C PHE A 459 -34.88 13.53 -47.91
N LYS A 460 -36.00 12.83 -47.76
CA LYS A 460 -36.91 12.49 -48.88
C LYS A 460 -38.18 13.35 -48.92
N SER A 461 -38.43 14.11 -47.87
CA SER A 461 -39.48 15.11 -47.77
C SER A 461 -39.20 16.06 -46.60
N ASP A 462 -39.76 17.26 -46.62
CA ASP A 462 -39.62 18.21 -45.52
C ASP A 462 -40.20 17.67 -44.21
N ARG A 463 -41.27 16.86 -44.27
CA ARG A 463 -41.80 16.14 -43.11
C ARG A 463 -40.75 15.24 -42.46
N ASP A 464 -39.99 14.50 -43.25
CA ASP A 464 -38.93 13.64 -42.73
C ASP A 464 -37.78 14.50 -42.16
N LYS A 465 -37.45 15.64 -42.78
CA LYS A 465 -36.47 16.62 -42.26
C LYS A 465 -36.92 17.23 -40.92
N THR A 466 -38.19 17.59 -40.76
CA THR A 466 -38.80 18.07 -39.51
C THR A 466 -38.77 17.02 -38.41
N ILE A 467 -39.07 15.76 -38.73
CA ILE A 467 -38.97 14.64 -37.77
C ILE A 467 -37.55 14.51 -37.24
N ILE A 468 -36.55 14.45 -38.11
CA ILE A 468 -35.15 14.23 -37.67
C ILE A 468 -34.60 15.46 -36.93
N LYS A 469 -34.89 16.69 -37.37
CA LYS A 469 -34.52 17.90 -36.61
C LYS A 469 -35.14 17.89 -35.21
N GLY A 470 -36.42 17.57 -35.06
CA GLY A 470 -37.09 17.48 -33.76
C GLY A 470 -36.51 16.39 -32.84
N ARG A 471 -36.09 15.25 -33.40
CA ARG A 471 -35.41 14.19 -32.61
C ARG A 471 -34.00 14.61 -32.17
N ALA A 472 -33.26 15.31 -33.04
CA ALA A 472 -31.93 15.83 -32.74
C ALA A 472 -31.95 16.92 -31.65
N SER A 473 -32.97 17.79 -31.64
CA SER A 473 -33.20 18.77 -30.57
C SER A 473 -33.86 18.20 -29.30
N GLY A 474 -33.93 16.86 -29.18
CA GLY A 474 -34.35 16.17 -27.97
C GLY A 474 -35.86 15.91 -27.82
N MET A 475 -36.71 16.33 -28.75
CA MET A 475 -38.15 16.08 -28.65
C MET A 475 -38.46 14.58 -28.66
N THR A 476 -39.42 14.16 -27.83
CA THR A 476 -39.87 12.77 -27.78
C THR A 476 -40.71 12.41 -29.00
N LEU A 477 -40.78 11.10 -29.29
CA LEU A 477 -41.74 10.55 -30.26
C LEU A 477 -43.19 10.98 -29.97
N GLY A 478 -43.54 11.29 -28.71
CA GLY A 478 -44.87 11.72 -28.29
C GLY A 478 -45.19 13.18 -28.64
N GLU A 479 -44.20 14.06 -28.65
CA GLU A 479 -44.40 15.48 -29.00
C GLU A 479 -44.45 15.68 -30.51
N ILE A 480 -43.53 15.04 -31.25
CA ILE A 480 -43.53 15.04 -32.71
C ILE A 480 -44.82 14.38 -33.25
N SER A 481 -45.34 13.37 -32.55
CA SER A 481 -46.64 12.72 -32.84
C SER A 481 -47.81 13.70 -32.76
N LYS A 482 -47.82 14.61 -31.79
CA LYS A 482 -48.85 15.66 -31.67
C LYS A 482 -48.71 16.74 -32.76
N VAL A 483 -47.48 17.18 -33.06
CA VAL A 483 -47.23 18.27 -34.02
C VAL A 483 -47.52 17.84 -35.46
N LEU A 484 -47.25 16.59 -35.83
CA LEU A 484 -47.37 16.10 -37.21
C LEU A 484 -48.57 15.15 -37.42
N CYS A 485 -49.42 14.93 -36.41
CA CYS A 485 -50.55 13.99 -36.42
C CYS A 485 -50.18 12.56 -36.89
N LEU A 486 -48.97 12.11 -36.55
CA LEU A 486 -48.46 10.76 -36.87
C LEU A 486 -48.47 9.86 -35.62
N SER A 487 -48.57 8.55 -35.81
CA SER A 487 -48.33 7.60 -34.72
C SER A 487 -46.84 7.59 -34.33
N ARG A 488 -46.56 7.37 -33.04
CA ARG A 488 -45.17 7.25 -32.51
C ARG A 488 -44.35 6.22 -33.28
N GLU A 489 -44.98 5.09 -33.62
CA GLU A 489 -44.35 4.03 -34.42
C GLU A 489 -44.01 4.49 -35.84
N ARG A 490 -44.86 5.31 -36.48
CA ARG A 490 -44.56 5.84 -37.82
C ARG A 490 -43.37 6.79 -37.80
N ILE A 491 -43.19 7.56 -36.73
CA ILE A 491 -42.03 8.42 -36.53
C ILE A 491 -40.76 7.57 -36.35
N ARG A 492 -40.80 6.55 -35.48
CA ARG A 492 -39.70 5.59 -35.26
C ARG A 492 -39.27 4.88 -36.56
N GLN A 493 -40.22 4.55 -37.44
CA GLN A 493 -39.92 3.97 -38.75
C GLN A 493 -39.19 4.94 -39.70
N ILE A 494 -39.52 6.23 -39.67
CA ILE A 494 -38.86 7.26 -40.49
C ILE A 494 -37.46 7.53 -39.94
N GLU A 495 -37.32 7.65 -38.62
CA GLU A 495 -36.07 7.77 -37.86
C GLU A 495 -35.10 6.62 -38.17
N ASN A 496 -35.51 5.37 -37.95
CA ASN A 496 -34.69 4.19 -38.27
C ASN A 496 -34.33 4.11 -39.76
N LYS A 497 -35.21 4.53 -40.67
CA LYS A 497 -34.92 4.57 -42.11
C LYS A 497 -33.87 5.64 -42.45
N PHE A 498 -33.92 6.79 -41.79
CA PHE A 498 -32.90 7.83 -41.93
C PHE A 498 -31.56 7.38 -41.35
N HIS A 499 -31.53 6.76 -40.16
CA HIS A 499 -30.29 6.22 -39.57
C HIS A 499 -29.63 5.16 -40.45
N ASN A 500 -30.40 4.26 -41.08
CA ASN A 500 -29.85 3.31 -42.06
C ASN A 500 -29.26 4.01 -43.30
N GLN A 501 -29.89 5.08 -43.79
CA GLN A 501 -29.34 5.90 -44.88
C GLN A 501 -28.08 6.67 -44.43
N PHE A 502 -28.05 7.18 -43.20
CA PHE A 502 -26.92 7.90 -42.61
C PHE A 502 -25.72 6.98 -42.37
N ALA A 503 -25.93 5.75 -41.88
CA ALA A 503 -24.89 4.74 -41.76
C ALA A 503 -24.24 4.40 -43.12
N SER A 504 -25.03 4.33 -44.20
CA SER A 504 -24.51 4.16 -45.57
C SER A 504 -23.69 5.37 -46.04
N TYR A 505 -24.14 6.59 -45.74
CA TYR A 505 -23.38 7.83 -45.97
C TYR A 505 -22.05 7.84 -45.20
N VAL A 506 -22.06 7.47 -43.91
CA VAL A 506 -20.86 7.36 -43.06
C VAL A 506 -19.90 6.30 -43.59
N ALA A 507 -20.38 5.11 -43.97
CA ALA A 507 -19.53 4.04 -44.49
C ALA A 507 -18.89 4.40 -45.85
N ARG A 508 -19.63 5.09 -46.74
CA ARG A 508 -19.16 5.46 -48.09
C ARG A 508 -18.19 6.64 -48.08
N LEU A 509 -18.52 7.72 -47.36
CA LEU A 509 -17.81 9.00 -47.42
C LEU A 509 -16.96 9.31 -46.17
N LYS A 510 -17.17 8.61 -45.06
CA LYS A 510 -16.41 8.75 -43.80
C LYS A 510 -16.25 10.21 -43.33
N PRO A 511 -17.36 10.92 -43.09
CA PRO A 511 -17.35 12.34 -42.74
C PRO A 511 -16.49 12.63 -41.51
N HIS A 512 -16.47 11.74 -40.50
CA HIS A 512 -15.59 11.86 -39.34
C HIS A 512 -14.10 12.00 -39.70
N PHE A 513 -13.59 11.25 -40.69
CA PHE A 513 -12.19 11.36 -41.13
C PHE A 513 -11.95 12.62 -41.98
N VAL A 514 -12.94 13.09 -42.72
CA VAL A 514 -12.85 14.36 -43.47
C VAL A 514 -12.86 15.56 -42.52
N LEU A 515 -13.77 15.59 -41.55
CA LEU A 515 -13.86 16.65 -40.54
C LEU A 515 -12.58 16.69 -39.68
N ASN A 516 -12.07 15.52 -39.24
CA ASN A 516 -10.77 15.42 -38.57
C ASN A 516 -9.56 15.71 -39.48
N ALA A 517 -9.76 15.96 -40.79
CA ALA A 517 -8.72 16.56 -41.62
C ALA A 517 -8.61 18.08 -41.39
N PHE A 518 -9.72 18.75 -41.08
CA PHE A 518 -9.79 20.22 -40.95
C PHE A 518 -9.78 20.72 -39.48
N SER A 519 -10.06 19.87 -38.49
CA SER A 519 -10.07 20.26 -37.07
C SER A 519 -8.70 20.73 -36.57
N GLU A 520 -8.67 21.56 -35.54
CA GLU A 520 -7.43 22.03 -34.92
C GLU A 520 -6.61 20.87 -34.33
N ASN A 521 -7.26 19.98 -33.59
CA ASN A 521 -6.65 18.82 -32.94
C ASN A 521 -6.75 17.56 -33.82
N PRO A 522 -5.70 16.73 -33.95
CA PRO A 522 -5.72 15.53 -34.80
C PRO A 522 -6.48 14.32 -34.23
N ALA A 523 -6.91 14.36 -32.97
CA ALA A 523 -7.57 13.25 -32.30
C ALA A 523 -9.06 13.46 -32.03
N TYR A 524 -9.57 14.69 -32.13
CA TYR A 524 -10.99 14.99 -31.93
C TYR A 524 -11.47 16.18 -32.76
N ILE A 525 -12.79 16.28 -32.91
CA ILE A 525 -13.51 17.35 -33.61
C ILE A 525 -14.50 18.00 -32.62
N LYS A 526 -14.51 19.32 -32.50
CA LYS A 526 -15.45 20.09 -31.67
C LYS A 526 -16.80 20.31 -32.38
N ILE A 527 -17.85 20.67 -31.63
CA ILE A 527 -19.15 21.07 -32.22
C ILE A 527 -19.00 22.23 -33.21
N GLU A 528 -18.17 23.23 -32.93
CA GLU A 528 -18.02 24.41 -33.80
C GLU A 528 -17.42 24.04 -35.17
N GLU A 529 -16.49 23.09 -35.19
CA GLU A 529 -15.85 22.59 -36.41
C GLU A 529 -16.82 21.78 -37.29
N ILE A 530 -17.80 21.10 -36.67
CA ILE A 530 -18.93 20.45 -37.36
C ILE A 530 -19.92 21.52 -37.86
N SER A 531 -20.16 22.56 -37.05
CA SER A 531 -21.05 23.68 -37.38
C SER A 531 -20.62 24.42 -38.64
N ASN A 532 -19.31 24.63 -38.80
CA ASN A 532 -18.69 25.25 -39.97
C ASN A 532 -18.87 24.46 -41.29
N VAL A 533 -19.42 23.24 -41.25
CA VAL A 533 -19.68 22.40 -42.44
C VAL A 533 -21.18 22.12 -42.64
N TYR A 534 -21.95 21.94 -41.55
CA TYR A 534 -23.35 21.51 -41.63
C TYR A 534 -24.38 22.58 -41.26
N GLU A 535 -23.98 23.67 -40.60
CA GLU A 535 -24.86 24.79 -40.21
C GLU A 535 -26.13 24.28 -39.50
N GLU A 536 -27.31 24.50 -40.08
CA GLU A 536 -28.62 24.02 -39.59
C GLU A 536 -28.75 22.49 -39.39
N LEU A 537 -27.84 21.69 -39.96
CA LEU A 537 -27.85 20.23 -39.86
C LEU A 537 -26.86 19.69 -38.82
N THR A 538 -26.19 20.55 -38.07
CA THR A 538 -25.15 20.18 -37.09
C THR A 538 -25.68 19.28 -35.99
N GLU A 539 -26.80 19.65 -35.36
CA GLU A 539 -27.48 18.81 -34.36
C GLU A 539 -27.88 17.45 -34.95
N VAL A 540 -28.39 17.43 -36.19
CA VAL A 540 -28.78 16.19 -36.88
C VAL A 540 -27.58 15.30 -37.18
N PHE A 541 -26.46 15.88 -37.62
CA PHE A 541 -25.23 15.13 -37.86
C PHE A 541 -24.67 14.54 -36.56
N ILE A 542 -24.64 15.33 -35.48
CA ILE A 542 -24.20 14.87 -34.15
C ILE A 542 -25.11 13.76 -33.64
N TYR A 543 -26.43 13.97 -33.68
CA TYR A 543 -27.42 13.00 -33.24
C TYR A 543 -27.30 11.67 -34.00
N CYS A 544 -27.35 11.70 -35.34
CA CYS A 544 -27.27 10.49 -36.14
C CYS A 544 -25.88 9.83 -36.12
N LEU A 545 -24.80 10.56 -35.77
CA LEU A 545 -23.47 9.95 -35.56
C LEU A 545 -23.31 9.34 -34.16
N LYS A 546 -23.98 9.87 -33.12
CA LYS A 546 -24.10 9.21 -31.80
C LYS A 546 -24.83 7.86 -31.91
N GLU A 547 -25.94 7.83 -32.64
CA GLU A 547 -26.76 6.63 -32.87
C GLU A 547 -26.16 5.66 -33.92
N CYS A 548 -25.10 6.06 -34.62
CA CYS A 548 -24.42 5.23 -35.61
C CYS A 548 -23.28 4.44 -34.96
N ASN A 549 -23.34 3.11 -35.02
CA ASN A 549 -22.27 2.19 -34.56
C ASN A 549 -20.99 2.34 -35.41
N CYS A 550 -20.24 3.44 -35.20
CA CYS A 550 -19.05 3.79 -35.95
C CYS A 550 -17.78 3.46 -35.14
N SER A 551 -17.06 2.40 -35.52
CA SER A 551 -15.83 1.93 -34.86
C SER A 551 -14.64 2.93 -34.85
N ASN A 552 -14.82 4.13 -35.38
CA ASN A 552 -13.77 5.13 -35.59
C ASN A 552 -14.19 6.55 -35.21
N ALA A 553 -15.36 6.72 -34.59
CA ALA A 553 -15.83 7.99 -34.03
C ALA A 553 -16.66 7.72 -32.76
N CYS A 554 -16.20 8.20 -31.61
CA CYS A 554 -16.96 8.15 -30.35
C CYS A 554 -17.27 9.56 -29.87
N TRP A 555 -18.44 9.77 -29.28
CA TRP A 555 -18.81 11.05 -28.69
C TRP A 555 -18.15 11.25 -27.33
N ALA A 556 -17.44 12.35 -27.19
CA ALA A 556 -16.76 12.76 -25.98
C ALA A 556 -17.54 13.88 -25.29
N GLU A 557 -18.38 13.51 -24.31
CA GLU A 557 -19.25 14.45 -23.58
C GLU A 557 -18.43 15.58 -22.93
N HIS A 558 -17.30 15.23 -22.32
CA HIS A 558 -16.43 16.20 -21.64
C HIS A 558 -15.55 17.06 -22.57
N LEU A 559 -15.60 16.81 -23.89
CA LEU A 559 -14.95 17.63 -24.92
C LEU A 559 -15.96 18.39 -25.78
N CYS A 560 -17.26 18.11 -25.64
CA CYS A 560 -18.32 18.57 -26.54
C CYS A 560 -17.93 18.32 -28.01
N GLY A 561 -17.66 17.06 -28.37
CA GLY A 561 -17.12 16.70 -29.68
C GLY A 561 -17.01 15.19 -29.93
N PHE A 562 -16.42 14.81 -31.07
CA PHE A 562 -16.14 13.42 -31.43
C PHE A 562 -14.64 13.13 -31.42
N VAL A 563 -14.21 12.10 -30.69
CA VAL A 563 -12.86 11.51 -30.81
C VAL A 563 -12.83 10.61 -32.03
N VAL A 564 -11.80 10.72 -32.87
CA VAL A 564 -11.73 10.06 -34.19
C VAL A 564 -10.41 9.31 -34.39
N GLY A 565 -10.51 8.05 -34.83
CA GLY A 565 -9.35 7.19 -35.11
C GLY A 565 -9.03 6.24 -33.97
N ASP A 566 -7.97 6.52 -33.21
CA ASP A 566 -7.61 5.78 -31.99
C ASP A 566 -8.32 6.42 -30.78
N MET A 567 -9.13 5.60 -30.11
CA MET A 567 -9.97 6.02 -28.98
C MET A 567 -9.41 5.51 -27.64
N SER A 568 -8.32 4.73 -27.65
CA SER A 568 -7.76 4.08 -26.46
C SER A 568 -7.20 5.05 -25.41
N TRP A 569 -6.83 6.27 -25.81
CA TRP A 569 -6.47 7.34 -24.87
C TRP A 569 -7.70 7.91 -24.15
N TYR A 570 -8.84 7.99 -24.84
CA TYR A 570 -10.10 8.50 -24.32
C TYR A 570 -10.78 7.49 -23.39
N GLU A 571 -10.82 6.21 -23.79
CA GLU A 571 -11.31 5.10 -22.96
C GLU A 571 -10.55 4.98 -21.63
N LYS A 572 -9.23 5.23 -21.63
CA LYS A 572 -8.43 5.33 -20.41
C LYS A 572 -8.74 6.60 -19.62
N LEU A 573 -8.92 7.73 -20.30
CA LEU A 573 -9.22 8.99 -19.64
C LEU A 573 -10.55 8.90 -18.89
N GLU A 574 -11.59 8.29 -19.43
CA GLU A 574 -12.84 8.02 -18.70
C GLU A 574 -12.61 7.12 -17.47
N GLN A 575 -11.87 6.01 -17.63
CA GLN A 575 -11.51 5.14 -16.49
C GLN A 575 -10.71 5.84 -15.38
N CYS A 576 -9.91 6.85 -15.72
CA CYS A 576 -9.24 7.72 -14.75
C CYS A 576 -10.22 8.75 -14.15
N LEU A 577 -11.04 9.40 -14.98
CA LEU A 577 -12.03 10.42 -14.60
C LEU A 577 -13.16 9.90 -13.70
N ASP A 578 -13.40 8.59 -13.68
CA ASP A 578 -14.31 7.94 -12.74
C ASP A 578 -13.64 7.69 -11.39
N LYS A 579 -12.39 7.18 -11.39
CA LYS A 579 -11.58 6.84 -10.21
C LYS A 579 -10.93 8.05 -9.52
N LEU A 580 -11.14 9.25 -10.04
CA LEU A 580 -10.73 10.51 -9.44
C LEU A 580 -11.17 10.61 -7.96
N PRO A 581 -10.28 10.93 -7.01
CA PRO A 581 -10.61 10.96 -5.58
C PRO A 581 -11.60 12.09 -5.26
N ASP A 582 -12.38 11.95 -4.17
CA ASP A 582 -13.32 13.00 -3.72
C ASP A 582 -12.63 14.29 -3.28
N MET A 583 -11.36 14.20 -2.88
CA MET A 583 -10.53 15.31 -2.39
C MET A 583 -9.16 15.28 -3.07
N ILE A 584 -8.60 16.46 -3.40
CA ILE A 584 -7.21 16.65 -3.85
C ILE A 584 -6.66 17.93 -3.21
N GLU A 585 -5.46 17.92 -2.63
CA GLU A 585 -4.81 19.17 -2.20
C GLU A 585 -4.22 19.93 -3.40
N ILE A 586 -4.26 21.27 -3.39
CA ILE A 586 -3.80 22.11 -4.51
C ILE A 586 -2.36 21.78 -4.95
N SER A 587 -1.48 21.36 -4.04
CA SER A 587 -0.10 20.94 -4.33
C SER A 587 0.00 19.60 -5.09
N GLU A 588 -0.99 18.72 -4.97
CA GLU A 588 -0.99 17.37 -5.57
C GLU A 588 -1.62 17.37 -6.97
N VAL A 589 -2.45 18.37 -7.27
CA VAL A 589 -3.18 18.53 -8.54
C VAL A 589 -2.28 18.36 -9.77
N ASP A 590 -1.12 19.00 -9.79
CA ASP A 590 -0.21 18.96 -10.94
C ASP A 590 0.55 17.63 -11.06
N SER A 591 0.76 16.91 -9.95
CA SER A 591 1.26 15.51 -9.99
C SER A 591 0.19 14.59 -10.60
N LEU A 592 -1.03 14.62 -10.06
CA LEU A 592 -2.14 13.78 -10.54
C LEU A 592 -2.45 14.03 -12.03
N ILE A 593 -2.34 15.28 -12.48
CA ILE A 593 -2.48 15.62 -13.90
C ILE A 593 -1.32 15.04 -14.73
N SER A 594 -0.08 15.09 -14.24
CA SER A 594 1.06 14.45 -14.90
C SER A 594 0.84 12.94 -15.03
N ASP A 595 0.47 12.26 -13.93
CA ASP A 595 0.24 10.82 -13.86
C ASP A 595 -0.86 10.37 -14.85
N ILE A 596 -2.01 11.06 -14.85
CA ILE A 596 -3.10 10.76 -15.78
C ILE A 596 -2.69 11.08 -17.22
N THR A 597 -1.91 12.15 -17.46
CA THR A 597 -1.41 12.49 -18.81
C THR A 597 -0.47 11.41 -19.35
N GLU A 598 0.43 10.86 -18.53
CA GLU A 598 1.34 9.78 -18.95
C GLU A 598 0.61 8.45 -19.18
N LEU A 599 -0.32 8.08 -18.29
CA LEU A 599 -1.11 6.85 -18.38
C LEU A 599 -2.04 6.84 -19.62
N THR A 600 -2.72 7.96 -19.88
CA THR A 600 -3.66 8.09 -21.01
C THR A 600 -2.94 8.37 -22.33
N LYS A 601 -1.85 9.14 -22.28
CA LYS A 601 -1.21 9.80 -23.44
C LYS A 601 -2.18 10.70 -24.22
N ALA A 602 -3.09 11.35 -23.48
CA ALA A 602 -4.12 12.21 -24.05
C ALA A 602 -3.51 13.37 -24.86
N PRO A 603 -3.92 13.58 -26.13
CA PRO A 603 -3.39 14.64 -27.00
C PRO A 603 -4.08 16.00 -26.75
N ILE A 604 -4.47 16.26 -25.50
CA ILE A 604 -5.28 17.39 -25.04
C ILE A 604 -4.86 17.82 -23.62
N ASN A 605 -5.15 19.06 -23.24
CA ASN A 605 -4.93 19.51 -21.86
C ASN A 605 -6.07 19.01 -20.95
N ILE A 606 -5.79 18.02 -20.11
CA ILE A 606 -6.77 17.42 -19.19
C ILE A 606 -7.02 18.24 -17.91
N LYS A 607 -6.23 19.29 -17.63
CA LYS A 607 -6.31 20.08 -16.38
C LYS A 607 -7.69 20.72 -16.18
N SER A 608 -8.28 21.29 -17.24
CA SER A 608 -9.62 21.88 -17.18
C SER A 608 -10.71 20.81 -17.00
N ILE A 609 -10.62 19.69 -17.71
CA ILE A 609 -11.57 18.57 -17.66
C ILE A 609 -11.63 17.97 -16.25
N ILE A 610 -10.48 17.80 -15.61
CA ILE A 610 -10.37 17.32 -14.22
C ILE A 610 -10.93 18.40 -13.27
N LEU A 611 -10.39 19.63 -13.30
CA LEU A 611 -10.76 20.66 -12.32
C LEU A 611 -12.23 21.08 -12.39
N ASN A 612 -12.88 21.02 -13.56
CA ASN A 612 -14.32 21.29 -13.71
C ASN A 612 -15.20 20.28 -12.94
N LYS A 613 -14.69 19.11 -12.53
CA LYS A 613 -15.40 18.16 -11.66
C LYS A 613 -15.32 18.53 -10.16
N TYR A 614 -14.59 19.59 -9.78
CA TYR A 614 -14.33 19.94 -8.38
C TYR A 614 -14.75 21.38 -8.04
N LYS A 615 -15.03 21.63 -6.75
CA LYS A 615 -15.16 22.96 -6.15
C LYS A 615 -14.01 23.20 -5.19
N ARG A 616 -13.33 24.35 -5.29
CA ARG A 616 -12.23 24.72 -4.38
C ARG A 616 -12.78 25.17 -3.02
N SER A 617 -12.32 24.55 -1.94
CA SER A 617 -12.56 24.93 -0.55
C SER A 617 -11.22 25.05 0.16
N GLY A 618 -10.79 26.29 0.45
CA GLY A 618 -9.45 26.55 1.00
C GLY A 618 -8.33 26.04 0.08
N LYS A 619 -7.52 25.13 0.61
CA LYS A 619 -6.40 24.45 -0.07
C LYS A 619 -6.81 23.14 -0.78
N ILE A 620 -8.07 22.73 -0.72
CA ILE A 620 -8.55 21.43 -1.21
C ILE A 620 -9.59 21.62 -2.33
N TYR A 621 -9.52 20.76 -3.35
CA TYR A 621 -10.56 20.59 -4.36
C TYR A 621 -11.50 19.44 -3.93
N LEU A 622 -12.81 19.70 -3.89
CA LEU A 622 -13.85 18.77 -3.46
C LEU A 622 -14.77 18.37 -4.63
N ARG A 623 -14.90 17.06 -4.92
CA ARG A 623 -15.78 16.51 -5.97
C ARG A 623 -17.26 16.49 -5.55
N SER A 624 -17.51 16.36 -4.26
CA SER A 624 -18.82 16.17 -3.64
C SER A 624 -18.99 17.03 -2.38
N LYS A 625 -20.19 17.04 -1.76
CA LYS A 625 -20.41 17.76 -0.49
C LYS A 625 -19.83 16.95 0.66
N ILE A 626 -18.67 17.38 1.16
CA ILE A 626 -17.98 16.74 2.28
C ILE A 626 -18.79 16.81 3.59
N SER A 627 -18.67 15.77 4.42
CA SER A 627 -19.26 15.67 5.76
C SER A 627 -18.23 16.01 6.86
N TYR A 628 -18.71 16.42 8.06
CA TYR A 628 -17.81 16.69 9.19
C TYR A 628 -16.87 15.51 9.53
N PRO A 629 -17.33 14.24 9.56
CA PRO A 629 -16.41 13.11 9.76
C PRO A 629 -15.25 13.05 8.77
N GLN A 630 -15.50 13.31 7.48
CA GLN A 630 -14.44 13.32 6.46
C GLN A 630 -13.45 14.48 6.69
N ILE A 631 -13.95 15.70 6.95
CA ILE A 631 -13.10 16.85 7.31
C ILE A 631 -12.21 16.49 8.51
N TYR A 632 -12.79 15.90 9.55
CA TYR A 632 -12.09 15.62 10.80
C TYR A 632 -11.05 14.52 10.63
N SER A 633 -11.36 13.44 9.90
CA SER A 633 -10.38 12.40 9.58
C SER A 633 -9.21 12.93 8.75
N THR A 634 -9.43 13.78 7.75
CA THR A 634 -8.34 14.38 6.95
C THR A 634 -7.44 15.31 7.79
N VAL A 635 -8.02 16.11 8.69
CA VAL A 635 -7.24 16.94 9.64
C VAL A 635 -6.44 16.07 10.61
N MET A 636 -7.06 15.01 11.16
CA MET A 636 -6.40 14.05 12.04
C MET A 636 -5.22 13.34 11.35
N GLU A 637 -5.42 12.88 10.11
CA GLU A 637 -4.42 12.11 9.38
C GLU A 637 -3.17 12.93 9.04
N LYS A 638 -3.36 14.21 8.72
CA LYS A 638 -2.29 15.14 8.33
C LYS A 638 -1.53 15.74 9.52
N TYR A 639 -2.25 16.22 10.55
CA TYR A 639 -1.65 16.99 11.65
C TYR A 639 -1.50 16.22 12.97
N TYR A 640 -2.30 15.16 13.22
CA TYR A 640 -2.37 14.44 14.51
C TYR A 640 -1.89 13.00 14.38
N LYS A 641 -0.65 12.82 13.90
CA LYS A 641 -0.02 11.50 13.70
C LYS A 641 -0.01 10.65 14.97
N ASP A 642 0.30 11.27 16.11
CA ASP A 642 0.36 10.63 17.43
C ASP A 642 -0.97 10.67 18.19
N GLY A 643 -2.05 11.13 17.54
CA GLY A 643 -3.37 11.36 18.13
C GLY A 643 -3.56 12.76 18.72
N ILE A 644 -4.82 13.12 18.96
CA ILE A 644 -5.28 14.39 19.54
C ILE A 644 -5.74 14.18 20.99
N LYS A 645 -5.53 15.18 21.86
CA LYS A 645 -6.09 15.19 23.21
C LYS A 645 -7.49 15.82 23.17
N LEU A 646 -8.49 15.13 23.71
CA LEU A 646 -9.86 15.65 23.83
C LEU A 646 -10.11 16.24 25.22
N TYR A 647 -11.10 17.12 25.32
CA TYR A 647 -11.42 17.92 26.50
C TYR A 647 -10.29 18.87 26.91
N ASP A 648 -9.64 19.44 25.89
CA ASP A 648 -8.55 20.40 25.98
C ASP A 648 -8.83 21.55 25.01
N ASP A 649 -9.21 22.73 25.53
CA ASP A 649 -9.67 23.83 24.70
C ASP A 649 -8.56 24.42 23.80
N PHE A 650 -7.28 24.26 24.16
CA PHE A 650 -6.17 24.70 23.31
C PHE A 650 -6.05 23.80 22.07
N GLU A 651 -6.11 22.47 22.25
CA GLU A 651 -6.13 21.53 21.13
C GLU A 651 -7.43 21.63 20.30
N ALA A 652 -8.58 21.94 20.93
CA ALA A 652 -9.82 22.21 20.20
C ALA A 652 -9.71 23.49 19.33
N MET A 653 -9.11 24.57 19.84
CA MET A 653 -8.83 25.79 19.06
C MET A 653 -7.83 25.49 17.92
N ARG A 654 -6.77 24.74 18.20
CA ARG A 654 -5.75 24.33 17.22
C ARG A 654 -6.34 23.48 16.10
N PHE A 655 -7.21 22.52 16.44
CA PHE A 655 -7.96 21.71 15.47
C PHE A 655 -8.87 22.57 14.58
N ARG A 656 -9.63 23.52 15.13
CA ARG A 656 -10.40 24.52 14.36
C ARG A 656 -9.50 25.31 13.40
N GLY A 657 -8.31 25.70 13.87
CA GLY A 657 -7.28 26.34 13.06
C GLY A 657 -6.86 25.50 11.85
N TYR A 658 -6.56 24.21 12.04
CA TYR A 658 -6.19 23.31 10.94
C TYR A 658 -7.36 23.01 9.97
N VAL A 659 -8.60 22.91 10.46
CA VAL A 659 -9.78 22.83 9.56
C VAL A 659 -9.84 24.08 8.67
N LYS A 660 -9.67 25.27 9.25
CA LYS A 660 -9.69 26.54 8.52
C LYS A 660 -8.52 26.68 7.55
N GLU A 661 -7.34 26.19 7.92
CA GLU A 661 -6.14 26.19 7.07
C GLU A 661 -6.30 25.31 5.82
N LEU A 662 -6.93 24.13 5.95
CA LEU A 662 -7.14 23.20 4.84
C LEU A 662 -8.39 23.53 4.00
N PHE A 663 -9.54 23.71 4.64
CA PHE A 663 -10.85 23.76 3.96
C PHE A 663 -11.40 25.18 3.80
N GLY A 664 -10.79 26.19 4.42
CA GLY A 664 -11.27 27.57 4.43
C GLY A 664 -12.35 27.82 5.49
N GLU A 665 -13.21 28.81 5.27
CA GLU A 665 -14.32 29.16 6.19
C GLU A 665 -15.44 28.10 6.16
N VAL A 666 -15.21 26.98 6.85
CA VAL A 666 -16.23 25.96 7.11
C VAL A 666 -16.98 26.31 8.38
N SER A 667 -18.31 26.36 8.31
CA SER A 667 -19.18 26.45 9.50
C SER A 667 -19.02 25.19 10.36
N LEU A 668 -18.21 25.27 11.41
CA LEU A 668 -18.09 24.25 12.46
C LEU A 668 -19.10 24.53 13.59
N PRO A 669 -19.50 23.51 14.38
CA PRO A 669 -20.26 23.75 15.60
C PRO A 669 -19.49 24.64 16.59
N ASP A 670 -20.16 25.59 17.25
CA ASP A 670 -19.50 26.47 18.25
C ASP A 670 -19.07 25.69 19.49
N ASN A 671 -19.85 24.68 19.89
CA ASN A 671 -19.53 23.83 21.04
C ASN A 671 -18.41 22.84 20.71
N ASN A 672 -17.25 22.96 21.38
CA ASN A 672 -16.12 22.02 21.27
C ASN A 672 -16.54 20.56 21.48
N ARG A 673 -17.45 20.28 22.43
CA ARG A 673 -17.95 18.93 22.74
C ARG A 673 -18.62 18.23 21.55
N ALA A 674 -19.21 18.99 20.62
CA ALA A 674 -19.81 18.43 19.41
C ALA A 674 -18.72 17.94 18.41
N ILE A 675 -17.59 18.65 18.34
CA ILE A 675 -16.44 18.25 17.51
C ILE A 675 -15.76 17.03 18.17
N GLU A 676 -15.43 17.13 19.46
CA GLU A 676 -14.78 16.07 20.24
C GLU A 676 -15.58 14.76 20.22
N SER A 677 -16.92 14.83 20.34
CA SER A 677 -17.81 13.68 20.24
C SER A 677 -17.73 12.98 18.88
N VAL A 678 -17.59 13.73 17.78
CA VAL A 678 -17.41 13.14 16.44
C VAL A 678 -16.02 12.52 16.33
N ILE A 679 -14.95 13.20 16.77
CA ILE A 679 -13.59 12.68 16.75
C ILE A 679 -13.52 11.36 17.55
N ALA A 680 -14.07 11.33 18.77
CA ALA A 680 -14.07 10.15 19.64
C ALA A 680 -14.82 8.92 19.07
N ARG A 681 -15.67 9.09 18.03
CA ARG A 681 -16.29 7.97 17.29
C ARG A 681 -15.48 7.51 16.06
N LEU A 682 -14.53 8.32 15.60
CA LEU A 682 -13.67 8.07 14.45
C LEU A 682 -12.26 7.60 14.85
N THR A 683 -11.97 7.58 16.16
CA THR A 683 -10.64 7.40 16.72
C THR A 683 -10.68 6.46 17.93
N VAL A 684 -9.52 5.92 18.27
CA VAL A 684 -9.31 4.93 19.32
C VAL A 684 -8.46 5.55 20.42
N LEU A 685 -8.80 5.28 21.68
CA LEU A 685 -8.03 5.75 22.83
C LEU A 685 -6.58 5.23 22.74
N CYS A 686 -5.59 6.13 22.83
CA CYS A 686 -4.17 5.80 22.75
C CYS A 686 -3.35 6.29 23.96
N ASP A 687 -3.89 7.20 24.76
CA ASP A 687 -3.33 7.63 26.05
C ASP A 687 -4.47 8.27 26.89
N ARG A 688 -4.18 8.76 28.09
CA ARG A 688 -5.11 9.40 29.02
C ARG A 688 -5.83 10.62 28.39
N GLY A 689 -6.98 10.36 27.76
CA GLY A 689 -7.77 11.37 27.03
C GLY A 689 -7.22 11.70 25.64
N LYS A 690 -6.26 10.91 25.12
CA LYS A 690 -5.68 11.07 23.78
C LYS A 690 -6.22 9.99 22.85
N TYR A 691 -6.54 10.36 21.62
CA TYR A 691 -7.19 9.47 20.65
C TYR A 691 -6.52 9.54 19.27
N ILE A 692 -6.32 8.39 18.64
CA ILE A 692 -5.61 8.21 17.36
C ILE A 692 -6.52 7.58 16.29
N LEU A 693 -6.26 7.83 15.00
CA LEU A 693 -7.00 7.17 13.92
C LEU A 693 -6.71 5.65 13.89
N PRO A 694 -7.70 4.79 13.58
CA PRO A 694 -7.49 3.34 13.45
C PRO A 694 -6.38 2.96 12.46
N SER A 695 -6.22 3.72 11.37
CA SER A 695 -5.15 3.55 10.37
C SER A 695 -3.73 3.84 10.89
N ARG A 696 -3.58 4.30 12.14
CA ARG A 696 -2.31 4.49 12.83
C ARG A 696 -2.05 3.44 13.92
N ILE A 697 -2.96 2.49 14.14
CA ILE A 697 -2.75 1.38 15.07
C ILE A 697 -1.84 0.35 14.38
N ASN A 698 -0.75 -0.03 15.04
CA ASN A 698 0.14 -1.08 14.59
C ASN A 698 0.27 -2.13 15.69
N ILE A 699 -0.39 -3.27 15.52
CA ILE A 699 -0.26 -4.46 16.38
C ILE A 699 -0.40 -5.73 15.53
N PRO A 700 0.44 -6.77 15.70
CA PRO A 700 0.26 -8.05 15.03
C PRO A 700 -1.02 -8.73 15.50
N MET A 701 -1.80 -9.30 14.57
CA MET A 701 -3.04 -10.01 14.92
C MET A 701 -2.78 -11.18 15.87
N GLU A 702 -1.69 -11.93 15.67
CA GLU A 702 -1.25 -13.05 16.51
C GLU A 702 -1.01 -12.65 17.98
N LEU A 703 -0.52 -11.43 18.24
CA LEU A 703 -0.34 -10.90 19.59
C LEU A 703 -1.68 -10.49 20.19
N LEU A 704 -2.55 -9.87 19.39
CA LEU A 704 -3.88 -9.45 19.82
C LEU A 704 -4.79 -10.65 20.15
N GLU A 705 -4.72 -11.72 19.36
CA GLU A 705 -5.40 -13.00 19.58
C GLU A 705 -4.88 -13.68 20.84
N ARG A 706 -3.56 -13.76 21.06
CA ARG A 706 -2.99 -14.28 22.31
C ARG A 706 -3.40 -13.48 23.57
N ILE A 707 -3.63 -12.18 23.45
CA ILE A 707 -4.19 -11.37 24.55
C ILE A 707 -5.66 -11.74 24.79
N ARG A 708 -6.44 -11.94 23.73
CA ARG A 708 -7.84 -12.39 23.80
C ARG A 708 -7.96 -13.81 24.40
N ASP A 709 -7.05 -14.71 24.04
CA ASP A 709 -7.03 -16.08 24.57
C ASP A 709 -6.65 -16.08 26.06
N TYR A 710 -5.61 -15.34 26.46
CA TYR A 710 -5.27 -15.16 27.88
C TYR A 710 -6.42 -14.55 28.70
N ILE A 711 -7.16 -13.58 28.12
CA ILE A 711 -8.40 -13.10 28.73
C ILE A 711 -9.37 -14.27 28.89
N ASN A 712 -9.72 -14.96 27.80
CA ASN A 712 -10.74 -16.01 27.79
C ASN A 712 -10.43 -17.19 28.73
N GLU A 713 -9.18 -17.60 28.83
CA GLU A 713 -8.72 -18.76 29.62
C GLU A 713 -8.62 -18.51 31.14
N SER A 714 -8.52 -17.25 31.61
CA SER A 714 -8.40 -16.97 33.06
C SER A 714 -9.66 -17.37 33.85
N ASP A 715 -9.54 -17.94 35.05
CA ASP A 715 -10.71 -18.26 35.88
C ASP A 715 -11.49 -17.02 36.38
N ARG A 716 -10.88 -15.82 36.31
CA ARG A 716 -11.50 -14.56 36.78
C ARG A 716 -12.42 -13.95 35.71
N SER A 717 -13.58 -13.48 36.15
CA SER A 717 -14.58 -12.79 35.30
C SER A 717 -14.16 -11.36 34.91
N ILE A 718 -13.39 -10.69 35.76
CA ILE A 718 -12.97 -9.29 35.59
C ILE A 718 -11.44 -9.22 35.56
N ILE A 719 -10.89 -8.50 34.58
CA ILE A 719 -9.45 -8.35 34.39
C ILE A 719 -9.09 -6.86 34.24
N MET A 720 -7.99 -6.42 34.85
CA MET A 720 -7.53 -5.03 34.78
C MET A 720 -6.70 -4.76 33.51
N PHE A 721 -6.84 -3.58 32.89
CA PHE A 721 -5.97 -3.21 31.76
C PHE A 721 -4.51 -3.00 32.19
N THR A 722 -4.25 -2.73 33.47
CA THR A 722 -2.88 -2.71 34.02
C THR A 722 -2.24 -4.10 33.97
N GLU A 723 -2.97 -5.13 34.42
CA GLU A 723 -2.51 -6.52 34.42
C GLU A 723 -2.18 -6.99 33.00
N LEU A 724 -3.13 -6.85 32.05
CA LEU A 724 -2.89 -7.22 30.65
C LEU A 724 -1.70 -6.48 30.05
N PHE A 725 -1.56 -5.19 30.35
CA PHE A 725 -0.46 -4.39 29.83
C PHE A 725 0.89 -4.84 30.40
N GLU A 726 1.00 -5.08 31.71
CA GLU A 726 2.25 -5.57 32.32
C GLU A 726 2.56 -7.02 31.89
N ARG A 727 1.55 -7.88 31.70
CA ARG A 727 1.71 -9.27 31.25
C ARG A 727 2.29 -9.37 29.83
N PHE A 728 1.85 -8.51 28.91
CA PHE A 728 2.27 -8.52 27.50
C PHE A 728 3.25 -7.37 27.15
N LYS A 729 3.79 -6.68 28.17
CA LYS A 729 4.50 -5.40 28.06
C LYS A 729 5.62 -5.38 27.03
N ASN A 730 6.53 -6.34 27.11
CA ASN A 730 7.70 -6.43 26.23
C ASN A 730 7.23 -6.66 24.78
N GLU A 731 6.32 -7.61 24.58
CA GLU A 731 5.80 -7.94 23.25
C GLU A 731 5.06 -6.77 22.60
N LEU A 732 4.27 -6.03 23.38
CA LEU A 732 3.57 -4.81 22.95
C LEU A 732 4.56 -3.68 22.61
N ILE A 733 5.61 -3.47 23.41
CA ILE A 733 6.60 -2.40 23.17
C ILE A 733 7.52 -2.74 21.98
N GLU A 734 7.88 -4.00 21.79
CA GLU A 734 8.78 -4.46 20.73
C GLU A 734 8.10 -4.59 19.36
N ASN A 735 6.84 -5.08 19.32
CA ASN A 735 6.17 -5.48 18.08
C ASN A 735 4.98 -4.57 17.69
N SER A 736 4.61 -3.60 18.53
CA SER A 736 3.42 -2.76 18.34
C SER A 736 3.69 -1.29 18.68
N ASN A 737 2.71 -0.39 18.48
CA ASN A 737 2.77 0.97 19.02
C ASN A 737 1.94 1.17 20.32
N VAL A 738 1.48 0.07 20.94
CA VAL A 738 0.67 0.06 22.17
C VAL A 738 1.59 0.26 23.40
N THR A 739 1.95 1.51 23.67
CA THR A 739 2.92 1.88 24.73
C THR A 739 2.36 1.92 26.15
N ASN A 740 1.04 1.78 26.33
CA ASN A 740 0.40 1.95 27.64
C ASN A 740 -0.97 1.26 27.73
N ARG A 741 -1.46 1.07 28.96
CA ARG A 741 -2.75 0.42 29.27
C ARG A 741 -4.00 1.09 28.66
N TYR A 742 -4.00 2.41 28.46
CA TYR A 742 -5.13 3.12 27.82
C TYR A 742 -5.17 2.85 26.31
N PHE A 743 -4.00 2.70 25.68
CA PHE A 743 -3.92 2.26 24.30
C PHE A 743 -4.37 0.80 24.16
N LEU A 744 -3.94 -0.09 25.07
CA LEU A 744 -4.38 -1.50 25.05
C LEU A 744 -5.90 -1.62 25.22
N GLN A 745 -6.49 -0.87 26.17
CA GLN A 745 -7.94 -0.72 26.32
C GLN A 745 -8.62 -0.25 25.04
N GLY A 746 -8.08 0.78 24.37
CA GLY A 746 -8.62 1.30 23.12
C GLY A 746 -8.57 0.28 21.99
N VAL A 747 -7.41 -0.38 21.79
CA VAL A 747 -7.20 -1.42 20.79
C VAL A 747 -8.15 -2.58 21.00
N LEU A 748 -8.21 -3.15 22.21
CA LEU A 748 -9.14 -4.23 22.52
C LEU A 748 -10.59 -3.81 22.23
N LYS A 749 -11.02 -2.62 22.66
CA LYS A 749 -12.38 -2.12 22.42
C LYS A 749 -12.68 -1.83 20.95
N PHE A 750 -11.66 -1.60 20.12
CA PHE A 750 -11.83 -1.39 18.67
C PHE A 750 -11.97 -2.73 17.91
N TYR A 751 -11.17 -3.74 18.25
CA TYR A 751 -11.19 -5.04 17.57
C TYR A 751 -12.24 -6.02 18.11
N TYR A 752 -12.54 -5.97 19.42
CA TYR A 752 -13.45 -6.89 20.10
C TYR A 752 -14.63 -6.18 20.82
N PRO A 753 -15.32 -5.21 20.18
CA PRO A 753 -16.26 -4.29 20.83
C PRO A 753 -17.47 -4.95 21.52
N ASN A 754 -17.79 -6.19 21.14
CA ASN A 754 -18.96 -6.93 21.64
C ASN A 754 -18.56 -8.15 22.51
N ASP A 755 -17.27 -8.48 22.60
CA ASP A 755 -16.80 -9.69 23.29
C ASP A 755 -16.83 -9.52 24.81
N TYR A 756 -16.56 -8.29 25.28
CA TYR A 756 -16.35 -7.96 26.68
C TYR A 756 -17.07 -6.65 27.08
N TYR A 757 -17.42 -6.49 28.36
CA TYR A 757 -17.90 -5.21 28.88
C TYR A 757 -16.71 -4.33 29.30
N TYR A 758 -16.50 -3.21 28.61
CA TYR A 758 -15.35 -2.33 28.80
C TYR A 758 -15.63 -1.17 29.75
N THR A 759 -15.08 -1.22 30.97
CA THR A 759 -15.07 -0.10 31.91
C THR A 759 -13.88 0.84 31.65
N ARG A 760 -13.63 1.79 32.57
CA ARG A 760 -12.50 2.73 32.52
C ARG A 760 -11.14 2.06 32.79
N ASP A 761 -11.08 1.09 33.69
CA ASP A 761 -9.82 0.49 34.17
C ASP A 761 -9.82 -1.05 34.10
N THR A 762 -10.97 -1.66 33.78
CA THR A 762 -11.16 -3.12 33.65
C THR A 762 -12.00 -3.52 32.43
N LEU A 763 -11.90 -4.78 32.04
CA LEU A 763 -12.91 -5.49 31.24
C LEU A 763 -13.63 -6.55 32.10
N ASN A 764 -14.84 -6.93 31.71
CA ASN A 764 -15.56 -8.11 32.22
C ASN A 764 -15.87 -9.06 31.05
N LYS A 765 -15.72 -10.36 31.27
CA LYS A 765 -16.02 -11.43 30.30
C LYS A 765 -17.49 -11.52 29.93
N ASP A 766 -18.39 -11.28 30.86
CA ASP A 766 -19.81 -11.16 30.55
C ASP A 766 -20.06 -9.76 29.99
N ASN A 767 -20.34 -9.69 28.69
CA ASN A 767 -20.59 -8.46 27.96
C ASN A 767 -21.88 -7.72 28.39
N ASN A 768 -22.72 -8.32 29.24
CA ASN A 768 -23.91 -7.71 29.83
C ASN A 768 -23.70 -7.21 31.27
N SER A 769 -22.49 -7.36 31.82
CA SER A 769 -22.25 -7.29 33.26
C SER A 769 -21.31 -6.16 33.68
N GLU A 770 -21.86 -5.16 34.36
CA GLU A 770 -21.11 -4.05 34.97
C GLU A 770 -20.53 -4.43 36.36
N THR A 771 -20.39 -5.72 36.68
CA THR A 771 -19.79 -6.18 37.96
C THR A 771 -18.44 -5.50 38.18
N SER A 772 -18.32 -4.83 39.33
CA SER A 772 -17.13 -4.05 39.68
C SER A 772 -16.03 -4.96 40.23
N ILE A 773 -14.77 -4.57 40.03
CA ILE A 773 -13.60 -5.21 40.67
C ILE A 773 -13.77 -5.33 42.20
N ARG A 774 -14.55 -4.44 42.83
CA ARG A 774 -14.88 -4.51 44.27
C ARG A 774 -15.66 -5.76 44.68
N ILE A 775 -16.46 -6.31 43.77
CA ILE A 775 -17.23 -7.55 43.99
C ILE A 775 -16.28 -8.75 43.87
N ALA A 776 -15.39 -8.78 42.87
CA ALA A 776 -14.35 -9.81 42.78
C ALA A 776 -13.43 -9.83 44.03
N ILE A 777 -13.10 -8.65 44.58
CA ILE A 777 -12.35 -8.53 45.84
C ILE A 777 -13.15 -9.08 47.04
N GLU A 778 -14.46 -8.80 47.13
CA GLU A 778 -15.33 -9.42 48.16
C GLU A 778 -15.38 -10.93 48.01
N GLU A 779 -15.61 -11.44 46.80
CA GLU A 779 -15.71 -12.86 46.50
C GLU A 779 -14.41 -13.60 46.81
N PHE A 780 -13.24 -13.04 46.48
CA PHE A 780 -11.94 -13.62 46.82
C PHE A 780 -11.74 -13.73 48.35
N ILE A 781 -11.90 -12.61 49.08
CA ILE A 781 -11.73 -12.60 50.56
C ILE A 781 -12.73 -13.56 51.24
N LYS A 782 -13.92 -13.71 50.67
CA LYS A 782 -14.98 -14.64 51.13
C LYS A 782 -14.68 -16.11 50.80
N GLN A 783 -14.03 -16.39 49.67
CA GLN A 783 -13.60 -17.73 49.28
C GLN A 783 -12.42 -18.22 50.12
N GLU A 784 -11.48 -17.34 50.44
CA GLU A 784 -10.31 -17.64 51.28
C GLU A 784 -10.65 -18.00 52.73
N ARG A 785 -11.80 -17.53 53.25
CA ARG A 785 -12.32 -17.83 54.61
C ARG A 785 -11.37 -17.50 55.78
N ARG A 786 -10.39 -16.63 55.55
CA ARG A 786 -9.34 -16.22 56.50
C ARG A 786 -9.07 -14.72 56.39
N ALA A 787 -8.10 -14.23 57.17
CA ALA A 787 -7.51 -12.92 56.93
C ALA A 787 -6.61 -12.95 55.68
N VAL A 788 -6.85 -12.00 54.77
CA VAL A 788 -6.11 -11.80 53.52
C VAL A 788 -5.40 -10.45 53.60
N SER A 789 -4.10 -10.43 53.33
CA SER A 789 -3.30 -9.20 53.33
C SER A 789 -3.55 -8.32 52.11
N LYS A 790 -3.16 -7.05 52.24
CA LYS A 790 -3.15 -6.07 51.16
C LYS A 790 -2.17 -6.46 50.04
N GLU A 791 -1.16 -7.24 50.39
CA GLU A 791 -0.10 -7.73 49.52
C GLU A 791 -0.61 -8.91 48.69
N GLU A 792 -1.25 -9.91 49.31
CA GLU A 792 -1.95 -11.00 48.59
C GLU A 792 -3.01 -10.46 47.61
N LEU A 793 -3.76 -9.43 48.02
CA LEU A 793 -4.74 -8.76 47.13
C LEU A 793 -4.10 -8.00 45.96
N LYS A 794 -2.80 -7.68 46.03
CA LYS A 794 -2.04 -7.06 44.92
C LYS A 794 -1.37 -8.08 44.01
N GLU A 795 -1.08 -9.27 44.54
CA GLU A 795 -0.60 -10.42 43.76
C GLU A 795 -1.76 -11.02 42.94
N GLU A 796 -2.95 -11.18 43.52
CA GLU A 796 -4.16 -11.66 42.85
C GLU A 796 -4.73 -10.65 41.83
N PHE A 797 -4.76 -9.36 42.19
CA PHE A 797 -5.29 -8.28 41.35
C PHE A 797 -4.18 -7.33 40.90
N VAL A 798 -3.30 -7.82 40.03
CA VAL A 798 -2.09 -7.12 39.57
C VAL A 798 -2.40 -5.70 39.07
N GLY A 799 -1.77 -4.71 39.71
CA GLY A 799 -1.95 -3.30 39.37
C GLY A 799 -3.15 -2.62 40.04
N ILE A 800 -3.81 -3.27 41.00
CA ILE A 800 -4.76 -2.62 41.91
C ILE A 800 -4.06 -1.57 42.78
N SER A 801 -4.73 -0.43 43.00
CA SER A 801 -4.21 0.63 43.86
C SER A 801 -4.82 0.59 45.26
N ASP A 802 -4.07 1.10 46.24
CA ASP A 802 -4.52 1.29 47.63
C ASP A 802 -5.86 2.04 47.71
N ALA A 803 -6.11 2.98 46.79
CA ALA A 803 -7.37 3.71 46.69
C ALA A 803 -8.56 2.83 46.24
N VAL A 804 -8.34 1.81 45.39
CA VAL A 804 -9.38 0.85 45.00
C VAL A 804 -9.69 -0.10 46.17
N LEU A 805 -8.66 -0.60 46.87
CA LEU A 805 -8.83 -1.43 48.06
C LEU A 805 -9.57 -0.68 49.18
N ALA A 806 -9.15 0.55 49.48
CA ALA A 806 -9.83 1.41 50.45
C ALA A 806 -11.29 1.69 50.04
N ASN A 807 -11.58 1.86 48.75
CA ASN A 807 -12.94 2.08 48.26
C ASN A 807 -13.80 0.80 48.34
N ALA A 808 -13.22 -0.38 48.05
CA ALA A 808 -13.90 -1.66 48.24
C ALA A 808 -14.32 -1.85 49.71
N TYR A 809 -13.41 -1.62 50.65
CA TYR A 809 -13.72 -1.59 52.09
C TYR A 809 -14.79 -0.54 52.45
N LEU A 810 -14.61 0.73 52.06
CA LEU A 810 -15.54 1.81 52.44
C LEU A 810 -16.95 1.66 51.86
N THR A 811 -17.10 0.96 50.73
CA THR A 811 -18.39 0.74 50.07
C THR A 811 -19.03 -0.63 50.36
N ASN A 812 -18.36 -1.51 51.10
CA ASN A 812 -18.87 -2.86 51.40
C ASN A 812 -18.93 -3.12 52.92
N PRO A 813 -20.13 -3.28 53.53
CA PRO A 813 -20.26 -3.56 54.96
C PRO A 813 -19.78 -4.96 55.36
N ASN A 814 -19.64 -5.91 54.43
CA ASN A 814 -19.14 -7.25 54.73
C ASN A 814 -17.61 -7.32 54.84
N LEU A 815 -16.88 -6.34 54.30
CA LEU A 815 -15.42 -6.31 54.36
C LEU A 815 -14.96 -5.59 55.62
N ILE A 816 -14.23 -6.31 56.46
CA ILE A 816 -13.81 -5.83 57.77
C ILE A 816 -12.29 -5.71 57.77
N LEU A 817 -11.79 -4.48 57.97
CA LEU A 817 -10.37 -4.21 58.20
C LEU A 817 -9.96 -4.83 59.54
N TRP A 818 -9.08 -5.83 59.47
CA TRP A 818 -8.72 -6.71 60.58
C TRP A 818 -7.52 -6.14 61.35
N ASP A 819 -6.31 -6.58 61.04
CA ASP A 819 -5.07 -6.13 61.65
C ASP A 819 -3.95 -5.98 60.62
N PHE A 820 -2.96 -5.13 60.89
CA PHE A 820 -1.81 -4.81 60.00
C PHE A 820 -2.13 -4.49 58.52
N GLY A 821 -3.38 -4.15 58.19
CA GLY A 821 -3.83 -3.90 56.80
C GLY A 821 -4.46 -5.10 56.10
N GLN A 822 -4.68 -6.21 56.81
CA GLN A 822 -5.46 -7.36 56.35
C GLN A 822 -6.96 -7.09 56.37
N PHE A 823 -7.71 -7.86 55.57
CA PHE A 823 -9.17 -7.85 55.49
C PHE A 823 -9.74 -9.25 55.75
N ILE A 824 -10.92 -9.32 56.36
CA ILE A 824 -11.76 -10.53 56.38
C ILE A 824 -13.14 -10.23 55.78
N HIS A 825 -13.88 -11.28 55.42
CA HIS A 825 -15.30 -11.20 55.10
C HIS A 825 -16.16 -11.56 56.33
N SER A 826 -17.25 -10.84 56.54
CA SER A 826 -18.15 -10.96 57.71
C SER A 826 -18.68 -12.38 57.97
N SER A 827 -18.84 -13.21 56.93
CA SER A 827 -19.28 -14.61 57.07
C SER A 827 -18.24 -15.56 57.68
N VAL A 828 -17.04 -15.09 58.01
CA VAL A 828 -16.05 -15.84 58.80
C VAL A 828 -16.31 -15.68 60.31
N LEU A 829 -17.07 -14.65 60.71
CA LEU A 829 -17.39 -14.35 62.10
C LEU A 829 -18.59 -15.17 62.61
N ASN A 830 -18.50 -15.62 63.85
CA ASN A 830 -19.53 -16.37 64.57
C ASN A 830 -20.07 -15.51 65.73
N ILE A 831 -21.07 -14.68 65.40
CA ILE A 831 -21.64 -13.67 66.29
C ILE A 831 -23.13 -13.96 66.48
N SER A 832 -23.53 -14.29 67.71
CA SER A 832 -24.92 -14.54 68.11
C SER A 832 -25.66 -13.24 68.44
N LYS A 833 -26.98 -13.31 68.67
CA LYS A 833 -27.75 -12.16 69.18
C LYS A 833 -27.32 -11.74 70.58
N ASP A 834 -26.87 -12.70 71.40
CA ASP A 834 -26.42 -12.46 72.77
C ASP A 834 -25.07 -11.74 72.78
N ASP A 835 -24.18 -12.00 71.81
CA ASP A 835 -22.95 -11.22 71.62
C ASP A 835 -23.24 -9.73 71.38
N TYR A 836 -24.24 -9.40 70.56
CA TYR A 836 -24.68 -8.01 70.37
C TYR A 836 -25.22 -7.36 71.65
N ILE A 837 -25.84 -8.13 72.55
CA ILE A 837 -26.35 -7.61 73.83
C ILE A 837 -25.20 -7.42 74.82
N ASN A 838 -24.37 -8.45 74.99
CA ASN A 838 -23.27 -8.48 75.95
C ASN A 838 -22.20 -7.43 75.62
N ILE A 839 -21.74 -7.37 74.37
CA ILE A 839 -20.71 -6.42 73.94
C ILE A 839 -21.24 -4.98 73.98
N ARG A 840 -22.50 -4.73 73.60
CA ARG A 840 -23.13 -3.40 73.75
C ARG A 840 -23.14 -2.97 75.22
N SER A 841 -23.53 -3.86 76.13
CA SER A 841 -23.55 -3.60 77.57
C SER A 841 -22.16 -3.26 78.11
N ILE A 842 -21.13 -4.03 77.74
CA ILE A 842 -19.74 -3.77 78.12
C ILE A 842 -19.26 -2.41 77.61
N ILE A 843 -19.57 -2.05 76.35
CA ILE A 843 -19.21 -0.74 75.79
C ILE A 843 -19.92 0.39 76.54
N GLN A 844 -21.23 0.30 76.75
CA GLN A 844 -22.01 1.33 77.44
C GLN A 844 -21.57 1.54 78.89
N GLN A 845 -21.22 0.47 79.61
CA GLN A 845 -20.74 0.55 80.99
C GLN A 845 -19.37 1.21 81.13
N ASN A 846 -18.52 1.18 80.09
CA ASN A 846 -17.11 1.60 80.19
C ASN A 846 -16.73 2.83 79.32
N ILE A 847 -17.67 3.40 78.54
CA ILE A 847 -17.49 4.73 77.91
C ILE A 847 -17.66 5.88 78.92
N GLY A 848 -18.49 5.70 79.95
CA GLY A 848 -18.90 6.79 80.85
C GLY A 848 -19.59 7.91 80.08
N ASP A 849 -19.23 9.17 80.36
CA ASP A 849 -19.68 10.35 79.60
C ASP A 849 -18.75 10.70 78.41
N GLY A 850 -17.66 9.94 78.21
CA GLY A 850 -16.56 10.29 77.31
C GLY A 850 -16.31 9.28 76.20
N PHE A 851 -15.21 8.53 76.33
CA PHE A 851 -14.73 7.56 75.34
C PHE A 851 -14.04 6.37 76.01
N ILE A 852 -13.90 5.26 75.28
CA ILE A 852 -13.02 4.15 75.61
C ILE A 852 -12.02 3.88 74.48
N THR A 853 -10.80 3.44 74.81
CA THR A 853 -9.84 2.96 73.82
C THR A 853 -10.10 1.49 73.49
N SER A 854 -9.87 1.10 72.23
CA SER A 854 -9.97 -0.29 71.79
C SER A 854 -9.10 -1.26 72.58
N ARG A 855 -8.03 -0.77 73.21
CA ARG A 855 -7.13 -1.54 74.10
C ARG A 855 -7.80 -1.84 75.43
N LYS A 856 -8.17 -0.81 76.21
CA LYS A 856 -8.90 -0.96 77.48
C LYS A 856 -10.15 -1.83 77.30
N LEU A 857 -10.87 -1.66 76.18
CA LEU A 857 -12.01 -2.51 75.83
C LEU A 857 -11.64 -3.95 75.47
N PHE A 858 -10.52 -4.20 74.76
CA PHE A 858 -10.02 -5.55 74.51
C PHE A 858 -9.66 -6.26 75.82
N ASP A 859 -8.96 -5.56 76.72
CA ASP A 859 -8.55 -6.11 78.02
C ASP A 859 -9.78 -6.43 78.89
N ILE A 860 -10.78 -5.55 78.91
CA ILE A 860 -12.07 -5.79 79.60
C ILE A 860 -12.80 -6.99 79.00
N ILE A 861 -12.94 -7.09 77.68
CA ILE A 861 -13.63 -8.23 77.03
C ILE A 861 -12.83 -9.52 77.24
N TYR A 862 -11.50 -9.48 77.25
CA TYR A 862 -10.66 -10.64 77.54
C TYR A 862 -10.87 -11.17 78.97
N MET A 863 -11.10 -10.28 79.95
CA MET A 863 -11.37 -10.67 81.34
C MET A 863 -12.84 -11.04 81.60
N THR A 864 -13.81 -10.41 80.91
CA THR A 864 -15.24 -10.56 81.20
C THR A 864 -16.00 -11.46 80.23
N TYR A 865 -15.56 -11.60 78.97
CA TYR A 865 -16.27 -12.35 77.93
C TYR A 865 -15.34 -12.94 76.85
N ASN A 866 -14.24 -13.58 77.28
CA ASN A 866 -13.18 -14.14 76.41
C ASN A 866 -13.71 -15.09 75.31
N GLU A 867 -14.81 -15.81 75.56
CA GLU A 867 -15.45 -16.70 74.59
C GLU A 867 -15.74 -15.98 73.25
N PHE A 868 -16.16 -14.72 73.30
CA PHE A 868 -16.41 -13.90 72.10
C PHE A 868 -15.14 -13.69 71.26
N LEU A 869 -13.99 -13.46 71.90
CA LEU A 869 -12.71 -13.29 71.23
C LEU A 869 -12.24 -14.61 70.61
N ILE A 870 -12.30 -15.70 71.38
CA ILE A 870 -11.87 -17.03 70.95
C ILE A 870 -12.70 -17.52 69.75
N LYS A 871 -14.03 -17.47 69.83
CA LYS A 871 -14.92 -18.00 68.76
C LYS A 871 -14.91 -17.18 67.47
N ASN A 872 -14.39 -15.95 67.51
CA ASN A 872 -14.20 -15.07 66.36
C ASN A 872 -12.71 -14.90 65.96
N ASN A 873 -11.79 -15.65 66.59
CA ASN A 873 -10.35 -15.61 66.36
C ASN A 873 -9.73 -14.19 66.49
N ILE A 874 -10.23 -13.40 67.44
CA ILE A 874 -9.81 -12.01 67.70
C ILE A 874 -8.64 -12.02 68.69
N HIS A 875 -7.41 -11.88 68.20
CA HIS A 875 -6.21 -11.96 69.04
C HIS A 875 -5.71 -10.60 69.57
N ASN A 876 -6.26 -9.47 69.11
CA ASN A 876 -5.81 -8.14 69.55
C ASN A 876 -6.87 -7.04 69.33
N HIS A 877 -6.54 -5.85 69.85
CA HIS A 877 -7.41 -4.67 69.81
C HIS A 877 -7.69 -4.12 68.40
N ASN A 878 -6.88 -4.44 67.38
CA ASN A 878 -7.09 -3.94 66.03
C ASN A 878 -8.20 -4.72 65.31
N SER A 879 -8.13 -6.05 65.37
CA SER A 879 -9.19 -6.95 64.88
C SER A 879 -10.50 -6.67 65.60
N LEU A 880 -10.45 -6.52 66.94
CA LEU A 880 -11.63 -6.18 67.75
C LEU A 880 -12.29 -4.88 67.25
N PHE A 881 -11.52 -3.80 67.08
CA PHE A 881 -12.07 -2.52 66.60
C PHE A 881 -12.73 -2.63 65.21
N GLY A 882 -12.22 -3.51 64.33
CA GLY A 882 -12.87 -3.84 63.06
C GLY A 882 -14.23 -4.50 63.26
N VAL A 883 -14.31 -5.53 64.11
CA VAL A 883 -15.56 -6.24 64.44
C VAL A 883 -16.58 -5.31 65.12
N LEU A 884 -16.13 -4.43 66.02
CA LEU A 884 -17.02 -3.49 66.72
C LEU A 884 -17.61 -2.44 65.77
N ILE A 885 -16.86 -1.98 64.75
CA ILE A 885 -17.44 -1.18 63.67
C ILE A 885 -18.51 -1.99 62.92
N TYR A 886 -18.20 -3.21 62.50
CA TYR A 886 -19.17 -4.06 61.79
C TYR A 886 -20.48 -4.25 62.57
N MET A 887 -20.39 -4.53 63.88
CA MET A 887 -21.54 -4.72 64.75
C MET A 887 -22.30 -3.41 65.06
N PHE A 888 -21.60 -2.30 65.33
CA PHE A 888 -22.21 -1.15 66.02
C PHE A 888 -21.96 0.23 65.37
N LYS A 889 -21.52 0.32 64.10
CA LYS A 889 -21.29 1.58 63.35
C LYS A 889 -22.41 2.64 63.47
N ASN A 890 -23.66 2.19 63.66
CA ASN A 890 -24.83 3.05 63.78
C ASN A 890 -25.16 3.46 65.23
N GLU A 891 -24.61 2.76 66.23
CA GLU A 891 -24.93 2.92 67.67
C GLU A 891 -23.83 3.66 68.45
N PHE A 892 -22.57 3.59 68.01
CA PHE A 892 -21.44 4.32 68.58
C PHE A 892 -20.68 5.12 67.51
N GLU A 893 -19.84 6.05 67.95
CA GLU A 893 -18.89 6.77 67.10
C GLU A 893 -17.49 6.13 67.20
N PHE A 894 -16.76 6.09 66.07
CA PHE A 894 -15.50 5.34 65.95
C PHE A 894 -14.39 6.16 65.27
N ARG A 895 -13.28 6.41 65.97
CA ARG A 895 -12.06 7.06 65.45
C ARG A 895 -10.85 6.34 66.03
N ARG A 896 -10.34 5.31 65.33
CA ARG A 896 -9.32 4.36 65.84
C ARG A 896 -8.17 5.10 66.56
N PRO A 897 -7.85 4.77 67.83
CA PRO A 897 -8.34 3.65 68.64
C PRO A 897 -9.62 3.92 69.47
N TYR A 898 -10.21 5.11 69.40
CA TYR A 898 -11.28 5.57 70.29
C TYR A 898 -12.70 5.17 69.83
N ILE A 899 -13.56 4.87 70.80
CA ILE A 899 -15.00 4.58 70.66
C ILE A 899 -15.75 5.48 71.66
N ALA A 900 -16.83 6.14 71.24
CA ALA A 900 -17.64 7.02 72.08
C ALA A 900 -19.15 6.92 71.76
N HIS A 901 -19.98 7.62 72.55
CA HIS A 901 -21.41 7.77 72.27
C HIS A 901 -21.68 8.35 70.88
N LYS A 902 -22.83 8.03 70.28
CA LYS A 902 -23.14 8.45 68.91
C LYS A 902 -23.29 9.96 68.80
N GLY A 903 -22.60 10.56 67.83
CA GLY A 903 -22.57 12.01 67.65
C GLY A 903 -21.57 12.76 68.53
N SER A 904 -20.86 12.09 69.45
CA SER A 904 -19.74 12.70 70.17
C SER A 904 -18.61 13.08 69.19
N MET A 905 -18.11 14.31 69.29
CA MET A 905 -16.97 14.77 68.49
C MET A 905 -15.70 14.08 68.97
N LEU A 906 -15.31 12.98 68.31
CA LEU A 906 -14.11 12.22 68.65
C LEU A 906 -12.85 13.03 68.29
N ARG A 907 -12.13 13.46 69.33
CA ARG A 907 -10.98 14.34 69.31
C ARG A 907 -9.65 13.62 68.97
N SER A 908 -8.58 14.39 68.77
CA SER A 908 -7.21 13.91 68.65
C SER A 908 -6.67 13.44 70.01
N THR A 909 -5.54 12.72 70.04
CA THR A 909 -4.89 12.32 71.30
C THR A 909 -4.39 13.53 72.10
N GLY A 910 -3.83 14.54 71.43
CA GLY A 910 -3.39 15.78 72.08
C GLY A 910 -4.57 16.64 72.56
N GLU A 911 -5.67 16.70 71.79
CA GLU A 911 -6.92 17.35 72.21
C GLU A 911 -7.51 16.67 73.46
N ILE A 912 -7.57 15.33 73.49
CA ILE A 912 -8.03 14.55 74.66
C ILE A 912 -7.18 14.84 75.90
N ILE A 913 -5.86 15.03 75.74
CA ILE A 913 -4.96 15.34 76.85
C ILE A 913 -5.08 16.81 77.27
N LYS A 914 -5.24 17.75 76.33
CA LYS A 914 -5.55 19.16 76.64
C LYS A 914 -6.88 19.30 77.39
N ASP A 915 -7.91 18.52 77.01
CA ASP A 915 -9.19 18.45 77.73
C ASP A 915 -9.03 17.91 79.16
N TYR A 916 -8.35 16.78 79.34
CA TYR A 916 -8.07 16.20 80.67
C TYR A 916 -7.32 17.18 81.57
N LEU A 917 -6.29 17.85 81.02
CA LEU A 917 -5.50 18.83 81.76
C LEU A 917 -6.24 20.16 81.98
N ASN A 918 -7.35 20.44 81.30
CA ASN A 918 -7.95 21.78 81.26
C ASN A 918 -8.34 22.32 82.65
N GLU A 919 -8.75 21.46 83.58
CA GLU A 919 -9.12 21.84 84.95
C GLU A 919 -7.91 22.06 85.89
N TYR A 920 -6.69 21.77 85.41
CA TYR A 920 -5.47 21.80 86.20
C TYR A 920 -4.67 23.10 85.96
N ASP A 921 -4.37 23.83 87.03
CA ASP A 921 -3.41 24.94 87.01
C ASP A 921 -1.95 24.46 86.97
N ARG A 922 -1.71 23.27 87.53
CA ARG A 922 -0.42 22.57 87.65
C ARG A 922 -0.68 21.06 87.61
N PHE A 923 0.16 20.30 86.90
CA PHE A 923 0.09 18.83 86.81
C PHE A 923 1.49 18.22 86.81
N LYS A 924 1.62 16.92 87.14
CA LYS A 924 2.86 16.17 86.91
C LYS A 924 2.83 15.30 85.66
N ILE A 925 3.99 15.11 85.04
CA ILE A 925 4.18 14.25 83.87
C ILE A 925 4.04 12.76 84.27
N THR A 926 4.40 12.39 85.50
CA THR A 926 4.03 11.11 86.13
C THR A 926 2.51 10.92 86.21
N GLU A 927 1.76 11.86 86.79
CA GLU A 927 0.30 11.79 86.90
C GLU A 927 -0.39 11.68 85.52
N LEU A 928 0.12 12.42 84.53
CA LEU A 928 -0.34 12.32 83.14
C LEU A 928 -0.01 10.95 82.49
N LYS A 929 1.12 10.33 82.85
CA LYS A 929 1.48 8.98 82.41
C LYS A 929 0.57 7.93 83.01
N ASP A 930 0.33 8.00 84.32
CA ASP A 930 -0.57 7.08 85.02
C ASP A 930 -1.98 7.12 84.41
N TYR A 931 -2.50 8.33 84.10
CA TYR A 931 -3.74 8.50 83.35
C TYR A 931 -3.69 7.88 81.94
N CYS A 932 -2.60 8.11 81.18
CA CYS A 932 -2.45 7.54 79.85
C CYS A 932 -2.41 6.00 79.87
N ASP A 933 -1.69 5.40 80.80
CA ASP A 933 -1.58 3.95 80.94
C ASP A 933 -2.90 3.33 81.45
N GLU A 934 -3.59 3.97 82.41
CA GLU A 934 -4.91 3.52 82.87
C GLU A 934 -5.96 3.58 81.75
N MET A 935 -5.88 4.57 80.85
CA MET A 935 -6.75 4.69 79.67
C MET A 935 -6.23 3.94 78.43
N GLN A 936 -5.07 3.29 78.51
CA GLN A 936 -4.36 2.61 77.41
C GLN A 936 -4.08 3.52 76.18
N ILE A 937 -3.88 4.81 76.43
CA ILE A 937 -3.47 5.84 75.49
C ILE A 937 -1.95 5.76 75.29
N LYS A 938 -1.53 4.99 74.27
CA LYS A 938 -0.11 4.86 73.92
C LYS A 938 0.44 6.16 73.32
N ILE A 939 1.23 6.90 74.12
CA ILE A 939 2.05 8.03 73.68
C ILE A 939 3.41 7.52 73.19
N THR A 940 3.74 7.80 71.93
CA THR A 940 4.98 7.29 71.28
C THR A 940 6.22 8.09 71.65
N ASN A 941 6.05 9.39 71.92
CA ASN A 941 7.11 10.30 72.35
C ASN A 941 6.49 11.33 73.31
N PHE A 942 7.02 11.43 74.53
CA PHE A 942 6.54 12.39 75.53
C PHE A 942 7.08 13.80 75.31
N ASP A 943 8.28 13.97 74.74
CA ASP A 943 8.83 15.28 74.40
C ASP A 943 7.92 16.01 73.40
N ALA A 944 7.50 15.32 72.33
CA ALA A 944 6.59 15.88 71.32
C ALA A 944 5.19 16.20 71.88
N LEU A 945 4.73 15.46 72.89
CA LEU A 945 3.48 15.78 73.60
C LEU A 945 3.64 17.01 74.50
N LEU A 946 4.79 17.17 75.17
CA LEU A 946 5.09 18.36 75.98
C LEU A 946 5.27 19.61 75.11
N GLU A 947 5.81 19.44 73.89
CA GLU A 947 5.86 20.47 72.85
C GLU A 947 4.45 20.83 72.34
N GLU A 948 3.56 19.85 72.08
CA GLU A 948 2.14 20.12 71.76
C GLU A 948 1.40 20.82 72.92
N LEU A 949 1.76 20.54 74.19
CA LEU A 949 1.19 21.18 75.37
C LEU A 949 1.79 22.55 75.69
N SER A 950 2.88 22.97 75.03
CA SER A 950 3.59 24.19 75.39
C SER A 950 2.73 25.45 75.15
N ASP A 951 1.78 25.42 74.21
CA ASP A 951 0.77 26.47 73.95
C ASP A 951 0.24 27.13 75.24
N GLU A 952 -0.19 26.30 76.19
CA GLU A 952 -0.89 26.71 77.42
C GLU A 952 -0.06 26.48 78.70
N TYR A 953 0.87 25.53 78.68
CA TYR A 953 1.64 25.11 79.84
C TYR A 953 3.13 25.37 79.64
N ILE A 954 3.81 25.66 80.74
CA ILE A 954 5.27 25.77 80.79
C ILE A 954 5.79 24.77 81.82
N ARG A 955 6.84 24.05 81.43
CA ARG A 955 7.51 23.09 82.31
C ARG A 955 8.41 23.85 83.28
N ILE A 956 8.36 23.49 84.56
CA ILE A 956 9.09 24.18 85.62
C ILE A 956 10.16 23.32 86.29
N ASP A 957 10.09 21.98 86.17
CA ASP A 957 11.12 21.05 86.63
C ASP A 957 11.08 19.73 85.82
N ILE A 958 11.78 18.69 86.28
CA ILE A 958 11.86 17.39 85.61
C ILE A 958 10.49 16.69 85.42
N ASP A 959 9.52 16.93 86.31
CA ASP A 959 8.22 16.26 86.32
C ASP A 959 7.00 17.22 86.40
N THR A 960 7.17 18.50 86.70
CA THR A 960 6.04 19.45 86.87
C THR A 960 5.86 20.43 85.72
N CYS A 961 4.61 20.63 85.31
CA CYS A 961 4.16 21.69 84.40
C CYS A 961 3.12 22.61 85.08
N ILE A 962 3.09 23.89 84.72
CA ILE A 962 2.14 24.91 85.21
C ILE A 962 1.55 25.70 84.05
N ARG A 963 0.32 26.22 84.16
CA ARG A 963 -0.24 27.12 83.14
C ARG A 963 0.59 28.39 82.99
N LYS A 964 0.95 28.76 81.75
CA LYS A 964 1.79 29.92 81.41
C LYS A 964 1.34 31.22 82.09
N ASN A 965 0.03 31.44 82.17
CA ASN A 965 -0.56 32.65 82.78
C ASN A 965 -0.32 32.79 84.29
N LYS A 966 0.14 31.74 84.99
CA LYS A 966 0.46 31.77 86.43
C LYS A 966 1.82 32.37 86.73
N LEU A 967 2.82 32.20 85.84
CA LEU A 967 4.16 32.78 86.00
C LEU A 967 4.17 34.31 85.76
N LYS A 968 3.15 34.86 85.09
CA LYS A 968 2.99 36.31 84.82
C LYS A 968 4.22 36.96 84.16
N LEU A 969 4.93 36.22 83.31
CA LEU A 969 6.10 36.71 82.57
C LEU A 969 5.74 37.97 81.77
N THR A 970 6.39 39.08 82.12
CA THR A 970 6.30 40.35 81.38
C THR A 970 7.51 40.50 80.46
N GLN A 971 7.42 41.39 79.47
CA GLN A 971 8.53 41.67 78.56
C GLN A 971 9.80 42.13 79.30
N ASP A 972 9.66 42.95 80.35
CA ASP A 972 10.74 43.39 81.24
C ASP A 972 11.40 42.22 82.02
N LEU A 973 10.64 41.19 82.40
CA LEU A 973 11.19 39.98 83.01
C LEU A 973 11.91 39.10 81.99
N ILE A 974 11.34 38.96 80.78
CA ILE A 974 11.95 38.20 79.68
C ILE A 974 13.28 38.85 79.26
N GLU A 975 13.35 40.18 79.17
CA GLU A 975 14.58 40.92 78.86
C GLU A 975 15.65 40.74 79.95
N LYS A 976 15.27 40.71 81.23
CA LYS A 976 16.21 40.40 82.34
C LYS A 976 16.68 38.95 82.33
N ILE A 977 15.84 38.01 81.92
CA ILE A 977 16.21 36.60 81.75
C ILE A 977 17.20 36.47 80.59
N ASP A 978 16.94 37.13 79.45
CA ASP A 978 17.88 37.22 78.33
C ASP A 978 19.21 37.89 78.75
N GLU A 979 19.19 38.97 79.53
CA GLU A 979 20.42 39.59 80.06
C GLU A 979 21.21 38.65 80.98
N ALA A 980 20.54 37.95 81.91
CA ALA A 980 21.17 36.95 82.76
C ALA A 980 21.78 35.79 81.96
N THR A 981 21.04 35.23 80.98
CA THR A 981 21.54 34.19 80.07
C THR A 981 22.73 34.66 79.23
N SER A 982 22.78 35.94 78.86
CA SER A 982 23.89 36.52 78.08
C SER A 982 25.23 36.46 78.80
N PHE A 983 25.22 36.57 80.13
CA PHE A 983 26.43 36.43 80.95
C PHE A 983 27.04 35.03 80.83
N PHE A 984 26.20 34.00 80.71
CA PHE A 984 26.62 32.60 80.59
C PHE A 984 27.05 32.22 79.16
N THR A 985 26.40 32.74 78.11
CA THR A 985 26.83 32.49 76.72
C THR A 985 28.14 33.19 76.35
N GLY A 986 28.50 34.26 77.06
CA GLY A 986 29.73 35.03 76.86
C GLY A 986 29.93 35.50 75.41
N ASN A 987 31.20 35.60 75.00
CA ASN A 987 31.58 35.96 73.62
C ASN A 987 31.39 34.80 72.63
N ASN A 988 31.24 33.56 73.11
CA ASN A 988 31.13 32.38 72.27
C ASN A 988 29.75 32.23 71.62
N GLY A 989 28.73 32.93 72.15
CA GLY A 989 27.38 32.95 71.59
C GLY A 989 26.56 31.66 71.82
N TYR A 990 27.08 30.70 72.59
CA TYR A 990 26.41 29.46 72.97
C TYR A 990 26.73 29.04 74.41
N ILE A 991 25.85 28.24 75.04
CA ILE A 991 26.17 27.43 76.22
C ILE A 991 25.25 26.20 76.30
N SER A 992 25.78 25.03 76.70
CA SER A 992 24.95 23.87 77.06
C SER A 992 24.18 24.16 78.35
N LEU A 993 22.85 23.98 78.37
CA LEU A 993 22.02 24.26 79.56
C LEU A 993 22.51 23.54 80.81
N ARG A 994 23.09 22.35 80.63
CA ARG A 994 23.65 21.53 81.72
C ARG A 994 24.78 22.22 82.49
N LYS A 995 25.52 23.14 81.86
CA LYS A 995 26.58 23.93 82.52
C LYS A 995 26.02 25.10 83.34
N ILE A 996 24.77 25.52 83.10
CA ILE A 996 24.09 26.53 83.93
C ILE A 996 23.58 25.84 85.20
N ASN A 997 24.31 26.02 86.29
CA ASN A 997 23.98 25.48 87.62
C ASN A 997 23.88 26.57 88.71
N ASP A 998 24.19 27.82 88.35
CA ASP A 998 23.93 29.00 89.18
C ASP A 998 22.85 29.84 88.51
N PHE A 999 21.84 30.21 89.29
CA PHE A 999 20.69 30.99 88.83
C PHE A 999 20.50 32.29 89.65
N PHE A 1000 21.46 32.68 90.49
CA PHE A 1000 21.36 33.85 91.38
C PHE A 1000 21.08 35.18 90.64
N CYS A 1001 21.49 35.28 89.37
CA CYS A 1001 21.29 36.47 88.54
C CYS A 1001 19.91 36.55 87.85
N TYR A 1002 19.05 35.52 87.96
CA TYR A 1002 17.73 35.52 87.32
C TYR A 1002 16.65 36.11 88.24
N PRO A 1003 15.60 36.75 87.71
CA PRO A 1003 14.55 37.37 88.51
C PRO A 1003 13.65 36.33 89.20
N ASP A 1004 13.10 36.66 90.37
CA ASP A 1004 12.13 35.82 91.07
C ASP A 1004 10.82 35.69 90.25
N LEU A 1005 10.40 34.43 90.02
CA LEU A 1005 9.17 34.06 89.31
C LEU A 1005 8.13 33.35 90.21
N GLY A 1006 8.39 33.23 91.51
CA GLY A 1006 7.56 32.44 92.44
C GLY A 1006 7.69 30.91 92.24
N VAL A 1007 8.72 30.47 91.52
CA VAL A 1007 9.13 29.07 91.30
C VAL A 1007 10.66 28.99 91.34
N GLU A 1008 11.21 27.86 91.76
CA GLU A 1008 12.66 27.67 91.87
C GLU A 1008 13.31 27.54 90.47
N TRP A 1009 14.39 28.29 90.25
CA TRP A 1009 15.13 28.24 88.99
C TRP A 1009 15.93 26.96 88.83
N ASN A 1010 15.85 26.39 87.64
CA ASN A 1010 16.62 25.24 87.18
C ASN A 1010 16.66 25.24 85.64
N GLN A 1011 17.39 24.29 85.06
CA GLN A 1011 17.61 24.23 83.62
C GLN A 1011 16.32 24.00 82.82
N PHE A 1012 15.36 23.20 83.29
CA PHE A 1012 14.10 22.93 82.58
C PHE A 1012 13.21 24.17 82.51
N LEU A 1013 13.16 24.98 83.57
CA LEU A 1013 12.45 26.26 83.57
C LEU A 1013 13.11 27.24 82.58
N LEU A 1014 14.44 27.33 82.58
CA LEU A 1014 15.18 28.20 81.66
C LEU A 1014 15.02 27.77 80.19
N GLU A 1015 15.12 26.47 79.91
CA GLU A 1015 14.86 25.88 78.59
C GLU A 1015 13.47 26.28 78.07
N SER A 1016 12.45 26.08 78.90
CA SER A 1016 11.06 26.35 78.55
C SER A 1016 10.78 27.84 78.33
N ILE A 1017 11.38 28.74 79.14
CA ILE A 1017 11.22 30.19 78.94
C ILE A 1017 11.95 30.66 77.67
N ILE A 1018 13.16 30.15 77.39
CA ILE A 1018 13.91 30.55 76.19
C ILE A 1018 13.20 30.08 74.92
N CYS A 1019 12.69 28.85 74.87
CA CYS A 1019 11.94 28.33 73.74
C CYS A 1019 10.68 29.16 73.42
N GLU A 1020 9.90 29.51 74.45
CA GLU A 1020 8.59 30.14 74.30
C GLU A 1020 8.62 31.68 74.17
N TYR A 1021 9.61 32.35 74.77
CA TYR A 1021 9.58 33.80 74.94
C TYR A 1021 10.86 34.55 74.51
N SER A 1022 12.02 33.91 74.41
CA SER A 1022 13.27 34.62 74.13
C SER A 1022 13.36 35.05 72.66
N ASN A 1023 13.45 36.36 72.43
CA ASN A 1023 13.74 36.93 71.11
C ASN A 1023 15.24 37.02 70.82
N LYS A 1024 16.10 36.88 71.84
CA LYS A 1024 17.56 36.92 71.71
C LYS A 1024 18.19 35.55 71.51
N PHE A 1025 17.71 34.54 72.24
CA PHE A 1025 18.23 33.19 72.24
C PHE A 1025 17.24 32.19 71.66
N LYS A 1026 17.75 31.01 71.32
CA LYS A 1026 16.98 29.80 71.00
C LYS A 1026 17.69 28.60 71.58
N VAL A 1027 16.95 27.52 71.84
CA VAL A 1027 17.51 26.25 72.27
C VAL A 1027 17.63 25.30 71.08
N ILE A 1028 18.75 24.61 70.96
CA ILE A 1028 18.95 23.49 70.02
C ILE A 1028 19.25 22.23 70.85
N GLY A 1029 18.31 21.31 70.90
CA GLY A 1029 18.48 20.01 71.58
C GLY A 1029 19.21 18.98 70.72
N PHE A 1030 19.80 17.98 71.36
CA PHE A 1030 20.43 16.83 70.70
C PHE A 1030 19.45 16.05 69.81
N ASP A 1031 19.98 15.27 68.85
CA ASP A 1031 19.21 14.41 67.93
C ASP A 1031 18.41 13.30 68.65
N TYR A 1032 18.85 12.91 69.84
CA TYR A 1032 18.09 12.04 70.76
C TYR A 1032 17.65 12.86 71.97
N ARG A 1033 16.35 13.11 72.07
CA ARG A 1033 15.71 13.74 73.24
C ARG A 1033 14.95 12.68 74.05
N ASP A 1034 15.00 12.84 75.36
CA ASP A 1034 14.17 12.16 76.35
C ASP A 1034 13.92 13.20 77.43
N TYR A 1035 12.66 13.59 77.60
CA TYR A 1035 12.26 14.75 78.41
C TYR A 1035 12.88 14.78 79.80
N ARG A 1036 13.24 13.62 80.39
CA ARG A 1036 13.88 13.52 81.71
C ARG A 1036 15.26 14.15 81.79
N TYR A 1037 15.91 14.42 80.66
CA TYR A 1037 17.27 14.93 80.59
C TYR A 1037 17.32 16.30 79.90
N VAL A 1038 17.90 17.27 80.59
CA VAL A 1038 18.30 18.56 80.01
C VAL A 1038 19.28 18.28 78.87
N THR A 1039 18.89 18.60 77.63
CA THR A 1039 19.67 18.30 76.41
C THR A 1039 19.75 19.47 75.43
N GLY A 1040 19.17 20.62 75.77
CA GLY A 1040 19.26 21.85 75.00
C GLY A 1040 20.59 22.60 75.15
N ILE A 1041 21.05 23.18 74.03
CA ILE A 1041 22.13 24.17 73.96
C ILE A 1041 21.50 25.53 73.64
N VAL A 1042 21.70 26.52 74.51
CA VAL A 1042 21.24 27.91 74.29
C VAL A 1042 22.21 28.61 73.34
N ILE A 1043 21.70 29.27 72.30
CA ILE A 1043 22.48 29.96 71.27
C ILE A 1043 21.86 31.33 70.96
N ASP A 1044 22.70 32.39 70.86
CA ASP A 1044 22.25 33.72 70.39
C ASP A 1044 21.79 33.61 68.93
N ARG A 1045 20.58 34.07 68.63
CA ARG A 1045 19.98 33.97 67.29
C ARG A 1045 20.84 34.66 66.22
N LYS A 1046 21.70 35.63 66.59
CA LYS A 1046 22.67 36.28 65.70
C LYS A 1046 23.70 35.33 65.09
N CYS A 1047 24.02 34.22 65.76
CA CYS A 1047 25.02 33.27 65.25
C CYS A 1047 24.53 32.50 64.00
N GLY A 1048 23.22 32.54 63.69
CA GLY A 1048 22.68 31.96 62.44
C GLY A 1048 22.70 30.43 62.37
N ILE A 1049 22.97 29.74 63.48
CA ILE A 1049 23.05 28.27 63.61
C ILE A 1049 21.66 27.69 63.82
N HIS A 1050 21.22 26.70 63.04
CA HIS A 1050 19.86 26.14 63.10
C HIS A 1050 19.77 24.64 63.43
N THR A 1051 20.85 23.87 63.26
CA THR A 1051 20.88 22.43 63.59
C THR A 1051 21.95 22.08 64.62
N TYR A 1052 21.78 20.97 65.34
CA TYR A 1052 22.75 20.48 66.34
C TYR A 1052 24.14 20.22 65.71
N GLU A 1053 24.19 19.74 64.48
CA GLU A 1053 25.43 19.58 63.69
C GLU A 1053 26.14 20.92 63.44
N GLU A 1054 25.40 21.96 63.07
CA GLU A 1054 25.94 23.32 62.93
C GLU A 1054 26.43 23.90 64.26
N VAL A 1055 25.82 23.53 65.39
CA VAL A 1055 26.36 23.89 66.72
C VAL A 1055 27.75 23.29 66.88
N LEU A 1056 27.87 21.96 66.79
CA LEU A 1056 29.14 21.27 66.99
C LEU A 1056 30.23 21.78 66.03
N ARG A 1057 29.88 22.04 64.76
CA ARG A 1057 30.76 22.67 63.78
C ARG A 1057 31.23 24.06 64.24
N HIS A 1058 30.32 24.93 64.66
CA HIS A 1058 30.64 26.29 65.11
C HIS A 1058 31.49 26.29 66.38
N THR A 1059 31.15 25.46 67.37
CA THR A 1059 31.89 25.36 68.63
C THR A 1059 33.31 24.85 68.41
N LEU A 1060 33.49 23.81 67.59
CA LEU A 1060 34.81 23.27 67.27
C LEU A 1060 35.65 24.25 66.46
N LYS A 1061 35.04 25.04 65.57
CA LYS A 1061 35.73 26.04 64.77
C LYS A 1061 36.26 27.20 65.62
N ILE A 1062 35.42 27.76 66.51
CA ILE A 1062 35.82 28.80 67.46
C ILE A 1062 36.98 28.31 68.34
N GLU A 1063 36.89 27.09 68.88
CA GLU A 1063 37.96 26.57 69.72
C GLU A 1063 39.25 26.31 68.91
N THR A 1064 39.15 25.77 67.69
CA THR A 1064 40.32 25.54 66.82
C THR A 1064 41.04 26.84 66.45
N GLU A 1065 40.31 27.96 66.30
CA GLU A 1065 40.88 29.29 66.10
C GLU A 1065 41.59 29.84 67.37
N HIS A 1066 41.31 29.28 68.56
CA HIS A 1066 41.97 29.62 69.83
C HIS A 1066 43.14 28.67 70.19
N MET A 1067 42.91 27.36 70.09
CA MET A 1067 43.89 26.29 70.26
C MET A 1067 43.55 25.09 69.35
N PRO A 1068 44.39 24.76 68.35
CA PRO A 1068 44.17 23.60 67.48
C PRO A 1068 44.25 22.25 68.23
N PHE A 1069 43.25 21.40 68.02
CA PHE A 1069 43.20 20.03 68.53
C PHE A 1069 44.27 19.12 67.88
N LYS A 1070 44.83 18.19 68.66
CA LYS A 1070 45.93 17.28 68.27
C LYS A 1070 45.45 15.86 67.98
N SER A 1071 44.33 15.44 68.56
CA SER A 1071 43.71 14.12 68.32
C SER A 1071 42.18 14.21 68.33
N THR A 1072 41.52 13.18 67.78
CA THR A 1072 40.07 13.01 67.87
C THR A 1072 39.60 12.80 69.31
N ASP A 1073 40.48 12.26 70.15
CA ASP A 1073 40.20 12.03 71.57
C ASP A 1073 40.17 13.36 72.34
N GLU A 1074 41.07 14.30 72.03
CA GLU A 1074 41.09 15.65 72.59
C GLU A 1074 39.82 16.44 72.19
N ILE A 1075 39.31 16.22 70.96
CA ILE A 1075 37.99 16.74 70.54
C ILE A 1075 36.85 16.10 71.32
N GLU A 1076 36.87 14.78 71.52
CA GLU A 1076 35.79 14.08 72.22
C GLU A 1076 35.77 14.40 73.72
N GLU A 1077 36.93 14.58 74.35
CA GLU A 1077 37.06 15.06 75.74
C GLU A 1077 36.56 16.50 75.87
N TRP A 1078 37.01 17.43 75.03
CA TRP A 1078 36.55 18.82 75.06
C TRP A 1078 35.03 18.94 74.85
N LEU A 1079 34.46 18.20 73.89
CA LEU A 1079 33.01 18.20 73.65
C LEU A 1079 32.20 17.64 74.85
N LYS A 1080 32.78 16.74 75.65
CA LYS A 1080 32.21 16.28 76.92
C LYS A 1080 32.34 17.34 78.01
N GLU A 1081 33.48 18.01 78.12
CA GLU A 1081 33.71 19.11 79.08
C GLU A 1081 32.82 20.33 78.82
N GLN A 1082 32.47 20.61 77.56
CA GLN A 1082 31.47 21.60 77.20
C GLN A 1082 30.01 21.10 77.31
N GLU A 1083 29.81 19.84 77.72
CA GLU A 1083 28.52 19.14 77.78
C GLU A 1083 27.71 19.26 76.48
N LEU A 1084 28.41 19.26 75.35
CA LEU A 1084 27.85 19.30 73.99
C LEU A 1084 27.58 17.91 73.43
N ILE A 1085 28.22 16.86 73.98
CA ILE A 1085 27.94 15.44 73.65
C ILE A 1085 27.80 14.59 74.92
N LEU A 1086 27.09 13.45 74.83
CA LEU A 1086 26.90 12.51 75.94
C LEU A 1086 27.84 11.30 75.95
N LYS A 1087 28.34 10.90 74.77
CA LYS A 1087 29.15 9.68 74.58
C LYS A 1087 30.24 9.96 73.54
N ASN A 1088 30.06 9.48 72.33
CA ASN A 1088 31.02 9.59 71.23
C ASN A 1088 30.69 10.76 70.30
N ILE A 1089 31.67 11.23 69.54
CA ILE A 1089 31.46 12.23 68.46
C ILE A 1089 30.41 11.70 67.45
N PRO A 1090 29.40 12.50 67.04
CA PRO A 1090 28.44 12.08 66.02
C PRO A 1090 29.10 11.78 64.66
N LYS A 1091 28.81 10.59 64.10
CA LYS A 1091 29.41 10.12 62.83
C LYS A 1091 29.22 11.09 61.66
N ALA A 1092 28.10 11.80 61.62
CA ALA A 1092 27.79 12.80 60.60
C ALA A 1092 28.90 13.86 60.42
N LEU A 1093 29.62 14.22 61.49
CA LEU A 1093 30.73 15.19 61.42
C LEU A 1093 31.93 14.65 60.62
N PHE A 1094 32.17 13.34 60.65
CA PHE A 1094 33.20 12.70 59.81
C PHE A 1094 32.66 12.41 58.40
N GLU A 1095 31.44 11.89 58.29
CA GLU A 1095 30.80 11.55 57.01
C GLU A 1095 30.58 12.76 56.10
N ARG A 1096 30.47 13.97 56.67
CA ARG A 1096 30.36 15.25 55.94
C ARG A 1096 31.68 16.03 55.85
N GLY A 1097 32.79 15.48 56.34
CA GLY A 1097 34.10 16.14 56.31
C GLY A 1097 34.23 17.38 57.20
N ILE A 1098 33.38 17.54 58.22
CA ILE A 1098 33.48 18.64 59.19
C ILE A 1098 34.68 18.41 60.13
N ILE A 1099 35.00 17.14 60.43
CA ILE A 1099 36.24 16.74 61.11
C ILE A 1099 37.04 15.86 60.14
N ASN A 1100 38.13 16.41 59.60
CA ASN A 1100 39.04 15.72 58.69
C ASN A 1100 40.40 15.47 59.36
N GLN A 1101 41.08 14.38 58.99
CA GLN A 1101 42.47 14.13 59.34
C GLN A 1101 43.29 13.95 58.06
N ASN A 1102 44.46 14.61 57.96
CA ASN A 1102 45.33 14.49 56.79
C ASN A 1102 46.28 13.28 56.86
N GLU A 1103 47.02 13.03 55.78
CA GLU A 1103 48.01 11.94 55.66
C GLU A 1103 49.15 12.00 56.70
N TYR A 1104 49.32 13.13 57.40
CA TYR A 1104 50.30 13.35 58.47
C TYR A 1104 49.69 13.26 59.88
N GLY A 1105 48.41 12.89 60.00
CA GLY A 1105 47.69 12.75 61.27
C GLY A 1105 47.15 14.06 61.86
N VAL A 1106 47.33 15.21 61.19
CA VAL A 1106 46.86 16.53 61.66
C VAL A 1106 45.36 16.67 61.37
N ILE A 1107 44.61 17.23 62.32
CA ILE A 1107 43.16 17.41 62.23
C ILE A 1107 42.80 18.83 61.73
N TYR A 1108 41.72 18.91 60.96
CA TYR A 1108 41.17 20.13 60.40
C TYR A 1108 39.65 20.17 60.62
N ILE A 1109 39.13 21.33 61.00
CA ILE A 1109 37.71 21.63 61.09
C ILE A 1109 37.34 22.57 59.94
N GLU A 1110 36.35 22.21 59.10
CA GLU A 1110 35.86 23.08 58.02
C GLU A 1110 34.83 24.12 58.48
#